data_AF-A0A3N0V0I7-F1
#
_entry.id   AF-A0A3N0V0I7-F1
#
_cell.length_a   1.000
_cell.length_b   1.000
_cell.length_c   1.000
_cell.angle_alpha   90.00
_cell.angle_beta   90.00
_cell.angle_gamma   90.00
#
_symmetry.space_group_name_H-M   'P 1'
#
loop_
_entity.id
_entity.type
_entity.pdbx_description
1 polymer ?
#
loop_
_entity_poly.entity_id
_entity_poly.type
_entity_poly.pdbx_seq_one_letter_code
_entity_poly.pdbx_strand_id
1 'polypeptide(L)'
;MRPWSLAVSALLLGVVLVGCGSSERPQDGDGVSPTPALPTAKTRYDLANGCWALQSRATQGWCARSGSGYAMSAATAKAAEPFFLKPTALGKYMVYDQSRAFLTGNGSAVSSSTALGEAIDWTIDGDLDQGYTLYSASEAGYLSAAADGSLSLVANAANAGKFGFEWVENCSEFPEIATNTQGETFKGNGEDQPVLGFADVHVHISATDFLGGAHYGYPYSRFGVEDAVGSCQAKHGPNGRLDLVGNLYAGTPEATHDNIGWPSFIDWPAAHSLTHEAMYYKWVERAWKAGLRLMVNNLVENEVLCRLAATTQLQPLKNCNEMDSAVSQADFMHRMQDYIDAQEGGPGKGWYRIVTTPQEARKVINDGKMAVVLGIEISHLFNCNVRYLANLTEVSGCTETDIDEQMDRLYDLGVRQMFPIHEFDNAFGGNGIFNGLILNIGNFADTGKFWGTYDCPEDDYLYGAGAIMSTVPGLGNDPLTALLLPILNGAVPLYSSSKLQCNSRSMTNLGEYAFKKMMEKKMIIEVDHLELKMKNQLLDLAEAQTPVYPLVSTHGGHGGISMTQAQRILAGGGLIYPYKGNGRQHVEMLNRLKPIKSDKYLFALGYGADTNGMGSQANPRGSEAVPVSYPFTLFQGSDWGPQFAKVAPVTFDEQVSGERAFDINAEGMAHYGLVADFVEEVRIEGGREALDALYNSAEGYLQMWERTLNR
;
A
#
# COMPACT_ATOMS: atom_id res chain seq x y z
N MET A 1 -6.49 -33.30 35.24
CA MET A 1 -6.48 -33.91 36.59
C MET A 1 -5.09 -34.45 36.87
N ARG A 2 -4.37 -33.83 37.84
CA ARG A 2 -3.21 -34.28 38.66
C ARG A 2 -1.87 -34.69 37.98
N PRO A 3 -0.70 -34.49 38.65
CA PRO A 3 -0.35 -33.43 39.61
C PRO A 3 1.12 -32.91 39.55
N TRP A 4 1.34 -31.89 40.38
CA TRP A 4 2.52 -31.12 40.79
C TRP A 4 3.89 -31.80 40.98
N SER A 5 4.95 -30.98 40.88
CA SER A 5 5.97 -30.83 41.93
C SER A 5 6.61 -29.43 41.91
N LEU A 6 6.43 -28.71 43.03
CA LEU A 6 7.10 -27.47 43.41
C LEU A 6 8.46 -27.78 44.03
N ALA A 7 9.47 -26.96 43.72
CA ALA A 7 10.61 -26.75 44.62
C ALA A 7 11.02 -25.27 44.55
N VAL A 8 10.73 -24.56 45.65
CA VAL A 8 11.18 -23.20 45.95
C VAL A 8 12.54 -23.29 46.61
N SER A 9 13.49 -22.43 46.22
CA SER A 9 14.58 -21.98 47.08
C SER A 9 14.99 -20.57 46.65
N ALA A 10 15.06 -19.69 47.64
CA ALA A 10 15.15 -18.25 47.50
C ALA A 10 16.58 -17.74 47.79
N LEU A 11 16.91 -16.63 47.11
CA LEU A 11 17.75 -15.50 47.51
C LEU A 11 19.24 -15.72 47.88
N LEU A 12 20.12 -15.03 47.13
CA LEU A 12 20.99 -13.97 47.68
C LEU A 12 21.64 -13.11 46.58
N LEU A 13 21.66 -11.80 46.85
CA LEU A 13 22.22 -10.71 46.04
C LEU A 13 23.74 -10.84 45.80
N GLY A 14 24.19 -10.33 44.66
CA GLY A 14 25.57 -9.90 44.40
C GLY A 14 25.61 -8.85 43.30
N VAL A 15 25.78 -7.58 43.69
CA VAL A 15 26.11 -6.44 42.83
C VAL A 15 27.57 -6.59 42.36
N VAL A 16 27.92 -6.09 41.15
CA VAL A 16 29.07 -5.19 40.86
C VAL A 16 29.73 -5.41 39.47
N LEU A 17 29.70 -4.31 38.68
CA LEU A 17 30.65 -3.74 37.69
C LEU A 17 30.91 -4.37 36.30
N VAL A 18 30.51 -3.59 35.28
CA VAL A 18 31.33 -2.95 34.22
C VAL A 18 32.75 -3.51 34.03
N GLY A 19 33.01 -4.03 32.82
CA GLY A 19 34.35 -4.29 32.29
C GLY A 19 34.42 -3.90 30.82
N CYS A 20 35.09 -2.78 30.54
CA CYS A 20 35.46 -2.34 29.20
C CYS A 20 36.39 -3.36 28.53
N GLY A 21 36.02 -3.82 27.33
CA GLY A 21 36.91 -4.58 26.45
C GLY A 21 37.63 -3.64 25.49
N SER A 22 38.91 -3.42 25.73
CA SER A 22 39.85 -2.74 24.84
C SER A 22 40.29 -3.68 23.71
N SER A 23 40.07 -3.29 22.46
CA SER A 23 40.74 -3.86 21.29
C SER A 23 41.54 -2.79 20.57
N GLU A 24 42.81 -3.11 20.33
CA GLU A 24 43.92 -2.25 19.92
C GLU A 24 43.70 -1.63 18.53
N ARG A 25 44.05 -0.35 18.39
CA ARG A 25 44.17 0.37 17.10
C ARG A 25 45.46 -0.02 16.38
N PRO A 26 45.44 -0.17 15.04
CA PRO A 26 46.62 0.15 14.23
C PRO A 26 46.79 1.67 14.18
N GLN A 27 48.03 2.14 14.41
CA GLN A 27 48.44 3.53 14.25
C GLN A 27 48.66 3.90 12.78
N ASP A 28 48.36 5.18 12.52
CA ASP A 28 48.83 6.07 11.45
C ASP A 28 48.22 5.95 10.05
N GLY A 29 47.12 6.70 9.89
CA GLY A 29 46.81 7.46 8.69
C GLY A 29 46.14 8.77 9.11
N ASP A 30 46.83 9.90 8.97
CA ASP A 30 46.29 11.25 9.19
C ASP A 30 45.19 11.57 8.18
N GLY A 31 44.01 11.01 8.40
CA GLY A 31 42.76 11.40 7.78
C GLY A 31 41.87 11.92 8.89
N VAL A 32 41.81 13.25 9.07
CA VAL A 32 40.73 13.87 9.82
C VAL A 32 39.44 13.44 9.13
N SER A 33 38.69 12.51 9.71
CA SER A 33 37.29 12.27 9.32
C SER A 33 36.61 13.63 9.36
N PRO A 34 36.04 14.14 8.26
CA PRO A 34 35.38 15.43 8.28
C PRO A 34 34.30 15.37 9.36
N THR A 35 34.42 16.24 10.37
CA THR A 35 33.32 16.50 11.29
C THR A 35 32.09 16.79 10.42
N PRO A 36 30.96 16.08 10.60
CA PRO A 36 29.76 16.36 9.83
C PRO A 36 29.46 17.85 9.91
N ALA A 37 29.37 18.51 8.75
CA ALA A 37 29.01 19.92 8.72
C ALA A 37 27.62 20.05 9.35
N LEU A 38 27.47 20.99 10.29
CA LEU A 38 26.18 21.27 10.91
C LEU A 38 25.14 21.58 9.82
N PRO A 39 23.94 20.98 9.87
CA PRO A 39 22.90 21.28 8.90
C PRO A 39 22.60 22.77 8.90
N THR A 40 22.69 23.39 7.72
CA THR A 40 22.20 24.75 7.51
C THR A 40 20.99 24.62 6.59
N ALA A 41 19.80 24.89 7.11
CA ALA A 41 18.59 24.92 6.27
C ALA A 41 18.78 26.01 5.22
N LYS A 42 18.64 25.71 3.92
CA LYS A 42 18.76 26.69 2.83
C LYS A 42 17.40 27.14 2.33
N THR A 43 16.43 26.25 2.46
CA THR A 43 15.04 26.39 2.04
C THR A 43 14.14 25.98 3.20
N ARG A 44 12.86 26.32 3.11
CA ARG A 44 11.88 25.85 4.09
C ARG A 44 11.76 24.32 4.15
N TYR A 45 12.20 23.58 3.11
CA TYR A 45 12.11 22.11 3.06
C TYR A 45 13.27 21.43 3.78
N ASP A 46 14.40 22.11 3.93
CA ASP A 46 15.56 21.58 4.67
C ASP A 46 15.31 21.51 6.19
N LEU A 47 14.17 22.02 6.66
CA LEU A 47 13.72 21.92 8.05
C LEU A 47 13.19 20.52 8.39
N ALA A 48 12.81 19.74 7.39
CA ALA A 48 12.18 18.44 7.54
C ALA A 48 12.99 17.48 8.41
N ASN A 49 12.31 16.90 9.41
CA ASN A 49 12.84 15.88 10.30
C ASN A 49 14.15 16.30 11.01
N GLY A 50 14.33 17.61 11.21
CA GLY A 50 15.51 18.18 11.88
C GLY A 50 15.19 18.83 13.22
N CYS A 51 16.24 18.99 14.04
CA CYS A 51 16.20 19.70 15.32
C CYS A 51 16.59 21.18 15.13
N TRP A 52 15.69 22.10 15.52
CA TRP A 52 15.85 23.53 15.28
C TRP A 52 15.43 24.37 16.49
N ALA A 53 16.20 25.42 16.77
CA ALA A 53 15.80 26.52 17.64
C ALA A 53 15.16 27.64 16.82
N LEU A 54 14.01 28.14 17.27
CA LEU A 54 13.27 29.22 16.61
C LEU A 54 13.72 30.59 17.15
N GLN A 55 14.21 31.46 16.27
CA GLN A 55 14.64 32.82 16.60
C GLN A 55 13.68 33.86 16.05
N SER A 56 13.30 34.86 16.84
CA SER A 56 12.65 36.06 16.30
C SER A 56 13.67 36.99 15.65
N ARG A 57 13.46 37.38 14.39
CA ARG A 57 14.32 38.37 13.70
C ARG A 57 14.13 39.78 14.26
N ALA A 58 12.96 40.09 14.82
CA ALA A 58 12.64 41.42 15.35
C ALA A 58 13.29 41.66 16.72
N THR A 59 13.22 40.68 17.63
CA THR A 59 13.74 40.83 19.00
C THR A 59 15.12 40.20 19.18
N GLN A 60 15.58 39.37 18.23
CA GLN A 60 16.77 38.52 18.32
C GLN A 60 16.71 37.47 19.44
N GLY A 61 15.60 37.38 20.18
CA GLY A 61 15.35 36.38 21.21
C GLY A 61 15.00 35.02 20.63
N TRP A 62 15.24 33.98 21.44
CA TRP A 62 15.02 32.59 21.08
C TRP A 62 13.81 32.01 21.82
N CYS A 63 13.03 31.21 21.11
CA CYS A 63 11.83 30.58 21.64
C CYS A 63 12.20 29.56 22.71
N ALA A 64 11.61 29.68 23.90
CA ALA A 64 11.74 28.73 24.98
C ALA A 64 10.39 28.54 25.67
N ARG A 65 10.26 27.44 26.41
CA ARG A 65 9.08 27.16 27.25
C ARG A 65 8.83 28.31 28.23
N SER A 66 7.57 28.72 28.33
CA SER A 66 7.10 29.77 29.25
C SER A 66 5.69 29.46 29.72
N GLY A 67 5.56 29.07 30.99
CA GLY A 67 4.27 28.60 31.54
C GLY A 67 3.72 27.41 30.73
N SER A 68 2.48 27.53 30.25
CA SER A 68 1.81 26.52 29.42
C SER A 68 2.07 26.68 27.90
N GLY A 69 2.90 27.64 27.50
CA GLY A 69 3.20 27.93 26.10
C GLY A 69 4.67 28.26 25.90
N TYR A 70 4.93 29.26 25.08
CA TYR A 70 6.28 29.61 24.64
C TYR A 70 6.45 31.13 24.58
N ALA A 71 7.68 31.60 24.77
CA ALA A 71 8.06 32.99 24.63
C ALA A 71 9.48 33.11 24.07
N MET A 72 9.82 34.25 23.47
CA MET A 72 11.17 34.58 23.00
C MET A 72 12.06 35.02 24.17
N SER A 73 12.26 34.13 25.15
CA SER A 73 12.90 34.43 26.43
C SER A 73 14.35 33.93 26.54
N ALA A 74 14.79 33.02 25.66
CA ALA A 74 16.16 32.52 25.67
C ALA A 74 17.13 33.47 24.94
N ALA A 75 18.34 33.60 25.46
CA ALA A 75 19.36 34.51 24.94
C ALA A 75 20.25 33.90 23.83
N THR A 76 20.26 32.57 23.69
CA THR A 76 21.08 31.84 22.72
C THR A 76 20.32 30.65 22.17
N ALA A 77 20.65 30.19 20.96
CA ALA A 77 20.09 28.97 20.37
C ALA A 77 20.23 27.75 21.28
N LYS A 78 21.39 27.59 21.94
CA LYS A 78 21.66 26.49 22.87
C LYS A 78 20.78 26.49 24.13
N ALA A 79 20.24 27.65 24.52
CA ALA A 79 19.33 27.79 25.65
C ALA A 79 17.85 27.81 25.22
N ALA A 80 17.57 27.73 23.92
CA ALA A 80 16.23 27.69 23.36
C ALA A 80 15.60 26.31 23.55
N GLU A 81 14.29 26.24 23.36
CA GLU A 81 13.60 24.96 23.21
C GLU A 81 14.03 24.30 21.89
N PRO A 82 14.55 23.07 21.92
CA PRO A 82 14.93 22.36 20.71
C PRO A 82 13.67 21.70 20.09
N PHE A 83 13.21 22.21 18.96
CA PHE A 83 12.04 21.69 18.26
C PHE A 83 12.42 20.72 17.14
N PHE A 84 11.79 19.55 17.11
CA PHE A 84 11.76 18.68 15.94
C PHE A 84 10.68 19.14 14.96
N LEU A 85 11.04 19.44 13.73
CA LEU A 85 10.10 19.87 12.69
C LEU A 85 9.67 18.68 11.83
N LYS A 86 8.56 18.04 12.21
CA LYS A 86 7.98 16.90 11.47
C LYS A 86 7.10 17.43 10.34
N PRO A 87 7.38 17.13 9.05
CA PRO A 87 6.55 17.61 7.96
C PRO A 87 5.15 16.98 7.98
N THR A 88 4.13 17.81 7.80
CA THR A 88 2.72 17.40 7.59
C THR A 88 2.37 17.40 6.11
N ALA A 89 3.02 18.26 5.32
CA ALA A 89 2.99 18.38 3.87
C ALA A 89 4.18 19.23 3.40
N LEU A 90 4.33 19.45 2.10
CA LEU A 90 5.38 20.31 1.54
C LEU A 90 5.31 21.72 2.14
N GLY A 91 6.33 22.09 2.93
CA GLY A 91 6.44 23.42 3.56
C GLY A 91 5.54 23.61 4.77
N LYS A 92 4.94 22.53 5.29
CA LYS A 92 4.11 22.55 6.50
C LYS A 92 4.65 21.59 7.55
N TYR A 93 4.55 21.97 8.82
CA TYR A 93 5.22 21.26 9.91
C TYR A 93 4.40 21.24 11.19
N MET A 94 4.47 20.10 11.88
CA MET A 94 4.31 20.04 13.33
C MET A 94 5.64 20.48 13.97
N VAL A 95 5.55 21.42 14.91
CA VAL A 95 6.71 21.92 15.66
C VAL A 95 6.71 21.26 17.03
N TYR A 96 7.47 20.17 17.19
CA TYR A 96 7.43 19.24 18.31
C TYR A 96 8.57 19.48 19.28
N ASP A 97 8.26 19.70 20.55
CA ASP A 97 9.23 20.14 21.54
C ASP A 97 9.88 18.97 22.31
N GLN A 98 10.86 19.27 23.16
CA GLN A 98 11.59 18.26 23.92
C GLN A 98 10.68 17.49 24.89
N SER A 99 9.58 18.11 25.33
CA SER A 99 8.57 17.54 26.22
C SER A 99 7.53 16.69 25.51
N ARG A 100 7.70 16.43 24.20
CA ARG A 100 6.77 15.68 23.35
C ARG A 100 5.41 16.35 23.16
N ALA A 101 5.39 17.67 23.13
CA ALA A 101 4.20 18.47 22.84
C ALA A 101 4.46 19.42 21.67
N PHE A 102 3.39 19.89 21.05
CA PHE A 102 3.47 20.75 19.87
C PHE A 102 3.40 22.24 20.26
N LEU A 103 3.97 23.10 19.42
CA LEU A 103 3.58 24.51 19.32
C LEU A 103 2.17 24.56 18.70
N THR A 104 1.22 25.21 19.37
CA THR A 104 -0.20 25.18 18.99
C THR A 104 -0.81 26.57 18.98
N GLY A 105 -1.59 26.87 17.94
CA GLY A 105 -2.46 28.05 17.93
C GLY A 105 -3.74 27.82 18.74
N ASN A 106 -4.19 28.81 19.49
CA ASN A 106 -5.46 28.76 20.23
C ASN A 106 -6.10 30.15 20.29
N GLY A 107 -6.94 30.46 19.30
CA GLY A 107 -7.42 31.82 19.06
C GLY A 107 -6.26 32.76 18.76
N SER A 108 -6.10 33.83 19.54
CA SER A 108 -4.96 34.74 19.42
C SER A 108 -3.74 34.28 20.23
N ALA A 109 -3.86 33.25 21.06
CA ALA A 109 -2.78 32.77 21.92
C ALA A 109 -1.93 31.69 21.22
N VAL A 110 -0.70 31.53 21.72
CA VAL A 110 0.21 30.45 21.34
C VAL A 110 0.48 29.63 22.59
N SER A 111 0.13 28.35 22.55
CA SER A 111 0.23 27.42 23.67
C SER A 111 0.94 26.14 23.27
N SER A 112 0.96 25.18 24.19
CA SER A 112 1.39 23.82 23.91
C SER A 112 0.25 22.83 24.06
N SER A 113 0.24 21.80 23.21
CA SER A 113 -0.73 20.70 23.22
C SER A 113 -0.04 19.39 22.88
N THR A 114 -0.52 18.27 23.43
CA THR A 114 -0.15 16.91 22.97
C THR A 114 -1.17 16.31 22.02
N ALA A 115 -2.31 17.00 21.77
CA ALA A 115 -3.34 16.52 20.88
C ALA A 115 -2.97 16.77 19.41
N LEU A 116 -3.16 15.75 18.58
CA LEU A 116 -3.07 15.86 17.12
C LEU A 116 -4.29 16.60 16.57
N GLY A 117 -4.11 17.38 15.50
CA GLY A 117 -5.18 18.12 14.83
C GLY A 117 -4.70 19.34 14.06
N GLU A 118 -5.62 20.10 13.47
CA GLU A 118 -5.26 21.22 12.58
C GLU A 118 -4.50 22.36 13.29
N ALA A 119 -4.71 22.55 14.59
CA ALA A 119 -4.10 23.64 15.36
C ALA A 119 -2.57 23.52 15.52
N ILE A 120 -2.00 22.36 15.20
CA ILE A 120 -0.55 22.11 15.23
C ILE A 120 0.09 22.10 13.83
N ASP A 121 -0.70 22.30 12.76
CA ASP A 121 -0.21 22.35 11.38
C ASP A 121 0.21 23.78 11.00
N TRP A 122 1.52 24.04 10.97
CA TRP A 122 2.08 25.34 10.65
C TRP A 122 2.59 25.38 9.22
N THR A 123 2.02 26.28 8.41
CA THR A 123 2.59 26.60 7.10
C THR A 123 3.79 27.52 7.28
N ILE A 124 4.97 27.08 6.83
CA ILE A 124 6.21 27.86 6.85
C ILE A 124 6.45 28.43 5.45
N ASP A 125 6.61 29.74 5.36
CA ASP A 125 6.85 30.42 4.09
C ASP A 125 7.90 31.52 4.21
N GLY A 126 8.53 31.88 3.09
CA GLY A 126 9.67 32.80 3.02
C GLY A 126 11.01 32.10 2.78
N ASP A 127 12.09 32.83 3.04
CA ASP A 127 13.47 32.40 2.82
C ASP A 127 14.38 32.77 4.00
N LEU A 128 15.63 32.30 3.96
CA LEU A 128 16.62 32.57 5.00
C LEU A 128 16.94 34.05 5.20
N ASP A 129 16.98 34.81 4.10
CA ASP A 129 17.45 36.19 4.08
C ASP A 129 16.42 37.12 4.73
N GLN A 130 15.13 36.92 4.44
CA GLN A 130 14.03 37.69 4.99
C GLN A 130 13.45 37.11 6.29
N GLY A 131 13.74 35.84 6.57
CA GLY A 131 13.13 35.07 7.64
C GLY A 131 11.76 34.51 7.24
N TYR A 132 11.39 33.44 7.93
CA TYR A 132 10.17 32.68 7.68
C TYR A 132 8.98 33.23 8.46
N THR A 133 7.79 33.08 7.90
CA THR A 133 6.51 33.24 8.61
C THR A 133 5.93 31.88 8.93
N LEU A 134 5.26 31.75 10.08
CA LEU A 134 4.49 30.56 10.45
C LEU A 134 3.01 30.94 10.47
N TYR A 135 2.18 30.23 9.71
CA TYR A 135 0.74 30.47 9.61
C TYR A 135 -0.06 29.25 10.04
N SER A 136 -1.03 29.44 10.93
CA SER A 136 -2.02 28.43 11.31
C SER A 136 -3.30 28.65 10.50
N ALA A 137 -3.68 27.64 9.71
CA ALA A 137 -4.90 27.67 8.91
C ALA A 137 -6.16 27.55 9.78
N SER A 138 -6.12 26.76 10.87
CA SER A 138 -7.27 26.58 11.77
C SER A 138 -7.63 27.87 12.51
N GLU A 139 -6.62 28.65 12.89
CA GLU A 139 -6.79 29.91 13.63
C GLU A 139 -6.87 31.14 12.72
N ALA A 140 -6.65 30.97 11.42
CA ALA A 140 -6.53 32.06 10.44
C ALA A 140 -5.54 33.17 10.87
N GLY A 141 -4.36 32.78 11.38
CA GLY A 141 -3.42 33.69 12.01
C GLY A 141 -1.94 33.34 11.80
N TYR A 142 -1.12 34.38 11.72
CA TYR A 142 0.35 34.30 11.66
C TYR A 142 0.96 34.40 13.05
N LEU A 143 1.99 33.60 13.32
CA LEU A 143 2.82 33.75 14.52
C LEU A 143 3.48 35.13 14.53
N SER A 144 3.37 35.83 15.66
CA SER A 144 4.03 37.10 15.91
C SER A 144 4.68 37.12 17.29
N ALA A 145 5.74 37.91 17.42
CA ALA A 145 6.49 38.08 18.67
C ALA A 145 6.49 39.56 19.03
N ALA A 146 5.97 39.89 20.21
CA ALA A 146 5.99 41.25 20.75
C ALA A 146 7.38 41.60 21.31
N ALA A 147 7.61 42.89 21.57
CA ALA A 147 8.88 43.39 22.07
C ALA A 147 9.27 42.84 23.47
N ASP A 148 8.28 42.42 24.28
CA ASP A 148 8.48 41.77 25.57
C ASP A 148 8.74 40.25 25.44
N GLY A 149 8.79 39.73 24.22
CA GLY A 149 9.02 38.32 23.91
C GLY A 149 7.76 37.46 23.92
N SER A 150 6.58 38.00 24.23
CA SER A 150 5.33 37.23 24.18
C SER A 150 4.98 36.82 22.75
N LEU A 151 4.44 35.61 22.59
CA LEU A 151 3.97 35.07 21.30
C LEU A 151 2.45 35.18 21.20
N SER A 152 1.96 35.53 20.02
CA SER A 152 0.53 35.59 19.69
C SER A 152 0.29 35.31 18.22
N LEU A 153 -0.98 35.11 17.86
CA LEU A 153 -1.43 35.02 16.47
C LEU A 153 -2.06 36.33 16.00
N VAL A 154 -1.68 36.77 14.79
CA VAL A 154 -2.20 37.98 14.15
C VAL A 154 -2.75 37.67 12.76
N ALA A 155 -3.92 38.21 12.42
CA ALA A 155 -4.58 37.90 11.15
C ALA A 155 -3.89 38.52 9.91
N ASN A 156 -3.26 39.69 10.07
CA ASN A 156 -2.65 40.40 8.94
C ASN A 156 -1.20 39.97 8.72
N ALA A 157 -0.89 39.46 7.54
CA ALA A 157 0.45 39.06 7.12
C ALA A 157 1.51 40.16 7.26
N ALA A 158 1.13 41.45 7.15
CA ALA A 158 2.04 42.57 7.34
C ALA A 158 2.56 42.69 8.79
N ASN A 159 1.84 42.11 9.74
CA ASN A 159 2.20 42.08 11.17
C ASN A 159 2.80 40.73 11.59
N ALA A 160 2.96 39.80 10.65
CA ALA A 160 3.54 38.49 10.92
C ALA A 160 4.98 38.64 11.43
N GLY A 161 5.32 37.86 12.46
CA GLY A 161 6.70 37.73 12.89
C GLY A 161 7.56 37.09 11.79
N LYS A 162 8.80 37.55 11.70
CA LYS A 162 9.83 36.92 10.88
C LYS A 162 10.74 36.11 11.77
N PHE A 163 10.96 34.85 11.41
CA PHE A 163 11.70 33.90 12.23
C PHE A 163 12.88 33.27 11.49
N GLY A 164 13.94 32.94 12.23
CA GLY A 164 15.05 32.12 11.78
C GLY A 164 15.03 30.76 12.47
N PHE A 165 15.66 29.77 11.84
CA PHE A 165 15.90 28.45 12.42
C PHE A 165 17.41 28.21 12.48
N GLU A 166 17.90 27.86 13.67
CA GLU A 166 19.29 27.43 13.86
C GLU A 166 19.29 25.99 14.33
N TRP A 167 20.15 25.17 13.73
CA TRP A 167 20.24 23.77 14.12
C TRP A 167 20.73 23.64 15.55
N VAL A 168 20.13 22.73 16.31
CA VAL A 168 20.51 22.42 17.69
C VAL A 168 20.52 20.91 17.93
N GLU A 169 21.24 20.48 18.95
CA GLU A 169 21.26 19.08 19.39
C GLU A 169 20.11 18.77 20.37
N ASN A 170 19.84 17.47 20.58
CA ASN A 170 19.02 16.95 21.67
C ASN A 170 17.52 17.34 21.66
N CYS A 171 16.92 17.53 20.48
CA CYS A 171 15.46 17.54 20.39
C CYS A 171 14.89 16.11 20.55
N SER A 172 13.62 16.02 20.94
CA SER A 172 12.89 14.76 20.94
C SER A 172 12.43 14.43 19.53
N GLU A 173 12.81 13.28 18.99
CA GLU A 173 12.29 12.82 17.71
C GLU A 173 10.78 12.53 17.79
N PHE A 174 10.07 12.83 16.71
CA PHE A 174 8.66 12.47 16.59
C PHE A 174 8.52 10.94 16.38
N PRO A 175 7.57 10.26 17.03
CA PRO A 175 7.35 8.83 16.86
C PRO A 175 7.14 8.42 15.40
N GLU A 176 7.86 7.42 14.92
CA GLU A 176 7.76 6.95 13.54
C GLU A 176 8.16 5.47 13.42
N ILE A 177 7.64 4.76 12.42
CA ILE A 177 8.07 3.40 12.11
C ILE A 177 9.50 3.41 11.52
N ALA A 178 10.39 2.64 12.12
CA ALA A 178 11.71 2.41 11.58
C ALA A 178 11.67 1.42 10.40
N THR A 179 12.59 1.59 9.45
CA THR A 179 12.81 0.60 8.38
C THR A 179 13.64 -0.59 8.86
N ASN A 180 14.27 -0.52 10.04
CA ASN A 180 15.16 -1.55 10.59
C ASN A 180 16.22 -2.00 9.58
N THR A 181 16.83 -1.04 8.88
CA THR A 181 17.79 -1.27 7.80
C THR A 181 19.06 -0.48 7.99
N GLN A 182 20.19 -1.06 7.59
CA GLN A 182 21.49 -0.39 7.56
C GLN A 182 22.05 -0.44 6.13
N GLY A 183 22.41 0.72 5.59
CA GLY A 183 22.90 0.88 4.22
C GLY A 183 21.94 1.69 3.34
N GLU A 184 22.53 2.28 2.30
CA GLU A 184 21.79 2.99 1.25
C GLU A 184 21.33 2.01 0.17
N THR A 185 20.17 2.27 -0.43
CA THR A 185 19.72 1.49 -1.58
C THR A 185 20.49 1.87 -2.85
N PHE A 186 20.24 1.17 -3.95
CA PHE A 186 20.99 1.31 -5.19
C PHE A 186 20.25 2.10 -6.28
N LYS A 187 21.06 2.67 -7.19
CA LYS A 187 20.64 3.23 -8.48
C LYS A 187 20.79 2.20 -9.60
N GLY A 188 20.13 2.45 -10.73
CA GLY A 188 20.25 1.59 -11.90
C GLY A 188 21.54 1.84 -12.71
N ASN A 189 21.68 1.10 -13.82
CA ASN A 189 22.86 1.12 -14.68
C ASN A 189 22.77 2.12 -15.85
N GLY A 190 21.68 2.89 -15.93
CA GLY A 190 21.37 3.83 -17.01
C GLY A 190 20.04 3.51 -17.70
N GLU A 191 19.39 4.53 -18.27
CA GLU A 191 18.04 4.41 -18.85
C GLU A 191 17.95 3.43 -20.04
N ASP A 192 19.05 3.28 -20.79
CA ASP A 192 19.17 2.36 -21.93
C ASP A 192 19.59 0.92 -21.53
N GLN A 193 19.70 0.64 -20.22
CA GLN A 193 20.04 -0.68 -19.70
C GLN A 193 18.81 -1.33 -19.06
N PRO A 194 18.77 -2.68 -18.97
CA PRO A 194 17.78 -3.37 -18.17
C PRO A 194 17.76 -2.81 -16.73
N VAL A 195 16.56 -2.54 -16.22
CA VAL A 195 16.43 -2.06 -14.84
C VAL A 195 16.78 -3.16 -13.85
N LEU A 196 17.34 -2.76 -12.70
CA LEU A 196 17.60 -3.67 -11.58
C LEU A 196 16.48 -3.53 -10.57
N GLY A 197 15.85 -4.63 -10.14
CA GLY A 197 14.82 -4.61 -9.10
C GLY A 197 13.62 -5.50 -9.42
N PHE A 198 12.83 -5.79 -8.40
CA PHE A 198 11.61 -6.57 -8.58
C PHE A 198 10.35 -5.69 -8.59
N ALA A 199 9.25 -6.31 -9.00
CA ALA A 199 7.95 -5.68 -9.16
C ALA A 199 6.88 -6.37 -8.33
N ASP A 200 6.08 -5.55 -7.65
CA ASP A 200 4.74 -5.91 -7.18
C ASP A 200 3.73 -5.27 -8.13
N VAL A 201 3.00 -6.08 -8.89
CA VAL A 201 2.16 -5.59 -9.99
C VAL A 201 0.68 -5.53 -9.61
N HIS A 202 0.38 -5.64 -8.32
CA HIS A 202 -0.99 -5.59 -7.82
C HIS A 202 -1.06 -5.28 -6.32
N VAL A 203 -1.40 -4.04 -5.94
CA VAL A 203 -1.65 -3.63 -4.54
C VAL A 203 -2.75 -2.57 -4.44
N HIS A 204 -3.17 -2.24 -3.22
CA HIS A 204 -4.19 -1.22 -2.95
C HIS A 204 -3.77 -0.24 -1.83
N ILE A 205 -2.65 0.45 -2.00
CA ILE A 205 -2.20 1.53 -1.09
C ILE A 205 -3.34 2.53 -0.84
N SER A 206 -4.09 2.90 -1.88
CA SER A 206 -5.14 3.91 -1.81
C SER A 206 -6.47 3.43 -1.21
N ALA A 207 -6.58 2.19 -0.74
CA ALA A 207 -7.83 1.60 -0.24
C ALA A 207 -8.26 2.10 1.17
N THR A 208 -7.92 3.33 1.55
CA THR A 208 -8.18 3.87 2.90
C THR A 208 -9.65 4.16 3.19
N ASP A 209 -10.42 4.49 2.16
CA ASP A 209 -11.88 4.71 2.22
C ASP A 209 -12.65 3.54 1.57
N PHE A 210 -11.94 2.47 1.21
CA PHE A 210 -12.47 1.30 0.53
C PHE A 210 -13.64 0.68 1.29
N LEU A 211 -14.63 0.18 0.53
CA LEU A 211 -15.83 -0.43 1.07
C LEU A 211 -16.56 0.50 2.03
N GLY A 212 -16.71 1.78 1.65
CA GLY A 212 -17.40 2.77 2.47
C GLY A 212 -16.66 3.14 3.76
N GLY A 213 -15.38 2.79 3.89
CA GLY A 213 -14.55 2.98 5.08
C GLY A 213 -14.64 1.83 6.07
N ALA A 214 -14.86 0.61 5.58
CA ALA A 214 -14.75 -0.62 6.37
C ALA A 214 -13.28 -1.01 6.62
N HIS A 215 -12.37 -0.65 5.72
CA HIS A 215 -10.94 -0.74 5.97
C HIS A 215 -10.49 0.37 6.93
N TYR A 216 -9.62 0.05 7.89
CA TYR A 216 -9.10 0.96 8.89
C TYR A 216 -7.61 1.24 8.72
N GLY A 217 -7.29 2.53 8.73
CA GLY A 217 -5.93 3.05 8.76
C GLY A 217 -5.59 3.78 7.46
N TYR A 218 -4.39 4.33 7.41
CA TYR A 218 -3.90 5.08 6.26
C TYR A 218 -2.43 4.71 5.97
N PRO A 219 -2.01 4.61 4.69
CA PRO A 219 -0.62 4.38 4.35
C PRO A 219 0.26 5.58 4.73
N TYR A 220 -0.34 6.75 4.99
CA TYR A 220 0.30 7.87 5.65
C TYR A 220 -0.74 8.77 6.31
N SER A 221 -0.34 9.56 7.30
CA SER A 221 -1.13 10.69 7.81
C SER A 221 -0.25 11.94 7.92
N ARG A 222 -0.88 13.11 7.71
CA ARG A 222 -0.26 14.41 8.00
C ARG A 222 0.24 14.48 9.43
N PHE A 223 -0.40 13.78 10.37
CA PHE A 223 -0.06 13.78 11.79
C PHE A 223 0.78 12.57 12.21
N GLY A 224 1.32 11.81 11.26
CA GLY A 224 2.26 10.71 11.50
C GLY A 224 1.61 9.40 11.92
N VAL A 225 2.43 8.45 12.36
CA VAL A 225 2.04 7.06 12.62
C VAL A 225 0.93 6.92 13.66
N GLU A 226 0.94 7.77 14.70
CA GLU A 226 -0.04 7.73 15.80
C GLU A 226 -1.48 7.96 15.30
N ASP A 227 -1.64 8.75 14.25
CA ASP A 227 -2.94 9.01 13.59
C ASP A 227 -3.22 8.00 12.48
N ALA A 228 -2.21 7.65 11.69
CA ALA A 228 -2.36 6.79 10.52
C ALA A 228 -2.80 5.36 10.86
N VAL A 229 -2.23 4.79 11.94
CA VAL A 229 -2.44 3.39 12.35
C VAL A 229 -2.66 3.31 13.86
N GLY A 230 -3.38 4.29 14.41
CA GLY A 230 -3.82 4.33 15.82
C GLY A 230 -4.90 3.30 16.14
N SER A 231 -5.72 3.53 17.18
CA SER A 231 -6.76 2.55 17.54
C SER A 231 -7.92 2.51 16.54
N CYS A 232 -8.26 1.30 16.05
CA CYS A 232 -9.39 1.08 15.16
C CYS A 232 -10.76 1.16 15.84
N GLN A 233 -10.82 1.37 17.17
CA GLN A 233 -12.05 1.34 17.95
C GLN A 233 -13.13 2.31 17.43
N ALA A 234 -12.73 3.47 16.89
CA ALA A 234 -13.68 4.44 16.34
C ALA A 234 -14.43 3.90 15.11
N LYS A 235 -13.81 2.97 14.36
CA LYS A 235 -14.36 2.38 13.14
C LYS A 235 -14.94 0.99 13.39
N HIS A 236 -14.19 0.10 14.03
CA HIS A 236 -14.62 -1.29 14.28
C HIS A 236 -15.38 -1.46 15.61
N GLY A 237 -15.58 -0.38 16.35
CA GLY A 237 -16.30 -0.37 17.62
C GLY A 237 -15.54 -1.06 18.77
N PRO A 238 -16.18 -1.21 19.94
CA PRO A 238 -15.58 -1.88 21.08
C PRO A 238 -15.23 -3.35 20.76
N ASN A 239 -13.97 -3.74 21.01
CA ASN A 239 -13.43 -5.08 20.72
C ASN A 239 -13.58 -5.52 19.24
N GLY A 240 -13.56 -4.58 18.29
CA GLY A 240 -13.60 -4.89 16.86
C GLY A 240 -14.93 -5.45 16.33
N ARG A 241 -15.97 -5.58 17.17
CA ARG A 241 -17.22 -6.30 16.86
C ARG A 241 -18.07 -5.72 15.73
N LEU A 242 -17.77 -4.51 15.26
CA LEU A 242 -18.48 -3.87 14.16
C LEU A 242 -17.74 -4.01 12.82
N ASP A 243 -16.64 -4.74 12.78
CA ASP A 243 -15.97 -5.14 11.53
C ASP A 243 -16.75 -6.26 10.81
N LEU A 244 -17.93 -5.91 10.30
CA LEU A 244 -18.81 -6.88 9.65
C LEU A 244 -18.26 -7.38 8.32
N VAL A 245 -17.47 -6.56 7.63
CA VAL A 245 -16.88 -6.96 6.34
C VAL A 245 -15.74 -7.96 6.60
N GLY A 246 -14.83 -7.68 7.53
CA GLY A 246 -13.78 -8.63 7.92
C GLY A 246 -14.38 -9.94 8.45
N ASN A 247 -15.39 -9.85 9.30
CA ASN A 247 -16.10 -11.00 9.84
C ASN A 247 -16.83 -11.83 8.76
N LEU A 248 -17.37 -11.19 7.71
CA LEU A 248 -18.00 -11.86 6.57
C LEU A 248 -16.97 -12.64 5.74
N TYR A 249 -15.82 -12.02 5.44
CA TYR A 249 -14.73 -12.67 4.69
C TYR A 249 -14.11 -13.83 5.48
N ALA A 250 -14.01 -13.71 6.81
CA ALA A 250 -13.56 -14.78 7.69
C ALA A 250 -14.60 -15.91 7.87
N GLY A 251 -15.84 -15.73 7.43
CA GLY A 251 -16.93 -16.68 7.63
C GLY A 251 -17.41 -16.77 9.08
N THR A 252 -17.04 -15.81 9.93
CA THR A 252 -17.36 -15.76 11.36
C THR A 252 -17.98 -14.40 11.72
N PRO A 253 -19.28 -14.18 11.47
CA PRO A 253 -19.96 -12.89 11.64
C PRO A 253 -19.84 -12.28 13.05
N GLU A 254 -19.65 -13.10 14.08
CA GLU A 254 -19.57 -12.70 15.49
C GLU A 254 -18.12 -12.55 16.00
N ALA A 255 -17.12 -12.61 15.12
CA ALA A 255 -15.71 -12.48 15.53
C ALA A 255 -15.39 -11.10 16.11
N THR A 256 -14.36 -11.07 16.95
CA THR A 256 -13.84 -9.88 17.63
C THR A 256 -12.33 -9.86 17.48
N HIS A 257 -11.73 -8.67 17.53
CA HIS A 257 -10.28 -8.47 17.51
C HIS A 257 -9.88 -7.35 18.48
N ASP A 258 -8.61 -7.32 18.88
CA ASP A 258 -8.09 -6.21 19.68
C ASP A 258 -7.94 -4.95 18.82
N ASN A 259 -8.37 -3.81 19.34
CA ASN A 259 -8.44 -2.56 18.59
C ASN A 259 -7.23 -1.64 18.78
N ILE A 260 -6.21 -2.09 19.50
CA ILE A 260 -5.00 -1.32 19.78
C ILE A 260 -4.03 -1.42 18.59
N GLY A 261 -3.91 -0.32 17.84
CA GLY A 261 -2.87 -0.11 16.84
C GLY A 261 -1.56 0.39 17.46
N TRP A 262 -0.93 1.39 16.85
CA TRP A 262 0.30 1.99 17.35
C TRP A 262 0.21 2.42 18.83
N PRO A 263 1.28 2.23 19.65
CA PRO A 263 2.56 1.62 19.30
C PRO A 263 2.61 0.10 19.52
N SER A 264 1.61 -0.49 20.17
CA SER A 264 1.71 -1.86 20.67
C SER A 264 1.27 -2.93 19.67
N PHE A 265 0.35 -2.60 18.74
CA PHE A 265 -0.13 -3.49 17.68
C PHE A 265 -0.50 -4.89 18.17
N ILE A 266 -1.50 -4.99 19.06
CA ILE A 266 -1.76 -6.23 19.80
C ILE A 266 -2.20 -7.38 18.90
N ASP A 267 -3.03 -7.10 17.89
CA ASP A 267 -3.66 -8.12 17.04
C ASP A 267 -3.41 -7.84 15.55
N TRP A 268 -3.47 -6.57 15.15
CA TRP A 268 -3.19 -6.12 13.79
C TRP A 268 -1.99 -5.15 13.78
N PRO A 269 -1.27 -5.01 12.66
CA PRO A 269 -1.46 -5.72 11.39
C PRO A 269 -1.06 -7.20 11.48
N ALA A 270 -1.72 -8.06 10.71
CA ALA A 270 -1.47 -9.49 10.66
C ALA A 270 -1.94 -10.06 9.31
N ALA A 271 -1.41 -11.22 8.90
CA ALA A 271 -1.70 -11.79 7.58
C ALA A 271 -3.20 -12.10 7.33
N HIS A 272 -3.96 -12.31 8.41
CA HIS A 272 -5.40 -12.57 8.36
C HIS A 272 -6.25 -11.30 8.60
N SER A 273 -5.63 -10.16 8.94
CA SER A 273 -6.32 -8.93 9.31
C SER A 273 -6.54 -8.04 8.08
N LEU A 274 -7.47 -8.44 7.22
CA LEU A 274 -7.65 -7.88 5.88
C LEU A 274 -8.31 -6.49 5.86
N THR A 275 -8.95 -6.11 6.96
CA THR A 275 -9.65 -4.82 7.14
C THR A 275 -8.79 -3.76 7.82
N HIS A 276 -7.49 -4.01 8.01
CA HIS A 276 -6.57 -3.05 8.59
C HIS A 276 -5.44 -2.70 7.62
N GLU A 277 -4.93 -1.48 7.74
CA GLU A 277 -3.81 -0.98 6.95
C GLU A 277 -2.56 -1.83 7.15
N ALA A 278 -2.03 -2.35 6.05
CA ALA A 278 -0.82 -3.15 6.02
C ALA A 278 0.31 -2.51 5.16
N MET A 279 0.09 -1.33 4.57
CA MET A 279 1.00 -0.66 3.63
C MET A 279 1.41 0.77 4.05
N TYR A 280 1.57 1.02 5.36
CA TYR A 280 2.19 2.26 5.85
C TYR A 280 3.50 2.59 5.14
N TYR A 281 3.73 3.86 4.79
CA TYR A 281 4.77 4.25 3.83
C TYR A 281 6.19 3.82 4.24
N LYS A 282 6.50 3.75 5.55
CA LYS A 282 7.79 3.24 6.06
C LYS A 282 7.96 1.73 5.85
N TRP A 283 6.87 0.97 5.86
CA TRP A 283 6.88 -0.45 5.49
C TRP A 283 7.16 -0.62 3.99
N VAL A 284 6.53 0.19 3.14
CA VAL A 284 6.82 0.21 1.70
C VAL A 284 8.26 0.67 1.42
N GLU A 285 8.77 1.65 2.18
CA GLU A 285 10.17 2.10 2.09
C GLU A 285 11.15 0.96 2.41
N ARG A 286 10.85 0.12 3.41
CA ARG A 286 11.67 -1.06 3.72
C ARG A 286 11.71 -2.05 2.55
N ALA A 287 10.58 -2.29 1.89
CA ALA A 287 10.52 -3.10 0.68
C ALA A 287 11.31 -2.46 -0.50
N TRP A 288 11.22 -1.14 -0.67
CA TRP A 288 12.02 -0.39 -1.64
C TRP A 288 13.53 -0.50 -1.35
N LYS A 289 13.95 -0.41 -0.08
CA LYS A 289 15.35 -0.65 0.30
C LYS A 289 15.82 -2.06 -0.06
N ALA A 290 14.92 -3.04 -0.03
CA ALA A 290 15.18 -4.42 -0.47
C ALA A 290 15.21 -4.60 -2.00
N GLY A 291 14.87 -3.57 -2.78
CA GLY A 291 14.95 -3.61 -4.24
C GLY A 291 13.61 -3.70 -4.97
N LEU A 292 12.48 -3.43 -4.28
CA LEU A 292 11.23 -3.13 -4.95
C LEU A 292 11.41 -1.84 -5.76
N ARG A 293 11.13 -1.90 -7.06
CA ARG A 293 11.38 -0.79 -8.01
C ARG A 293 10.20 -0.47 -8.88
N LEU A 294 9.27 -1.40 -9.06
CA LEU A 294 8.02 -1.15 -9.74
C LEU A 294 6.86 -1.62 -8.86
N MET A 295 5.86 -0.77 -8.72
CA MET A 295 4.62 -1.09 -8.04
C MET A 295 3.43 -0.71 -8.92
N VAL A 296 2.41 -1.56 -9.02
CA VAL A 296 1.13 -1.17 -9.62
C VAL A 296 0.09 -1.09 -8.52
N ASN A 297 -0.48 0.10 -8.31
CA ASN A 297 -1.57 0.30 -7.38
C ASN A 297 -2.90 0.33 -8.12
N ASN A 298 -3.76 -0.64 -7.85
CA ASN A 298 -5.10 -0.70 -8.41
C ASN A 298 -6.07 0.14 -7.56
N LEU A 299 -6.68 1.13 -8.19
CA LEU A 299 -7.78 1.90 -7.60
C LEU A 299 -8.98 0.95 -7.45
N VAL A 300 -9.44 0.72 -6.22
CA VAL A 300 -10.36 -0.39 -5.91
C VAL A 300 -11.60 0.06 -5.16
N GLU A 301 -12.76 -0.49 -5.52
CA GLU A 301 -14.02 -0.28 -4.83
C GLU A 301 -14.96 -1.46 -5.12
N ASN A 302 -15.89 -1.70 -4.19
CA ASN A 302 -17.02 -2.58 -4.43
C ASN A 302 -18.30 -1.88 -3.97
N GLU A 303 -19.18 -1.52 -4.91
CA GLU A 303 -20.39 -0.76 -4.60
C GLU A 303 -21.32 -1.46 -3.59
N VAL A 304 -21.48 -2.79 -3.69
CA VAL A 304 -22.36 -3.57 -2.80
C VAL A 304 -21.84 -3.54 -1.37
N LEU A 305 -20.56 -3.83 -1.20
CA LEU A 305 -19.92 -3.84 0.11
C LEU A 305 -19.80 -2.44 0.70
N CYS A 306 -19.55 -1.41 -0.13
CA CYS A 306 -19.62 -0.02 0.29
C CYS A 306 -21.00 0.34 0.85
N ARG A 307 -22.08 -0.01 0.15
CA ARG A 307 -23.46 0.26 0.62
C ARG A 307 -23.77 -0.47 1.93
N LEU A 308 -23.29 -1.71 2.08
CA LEU A 308 -23.42 -2.48 3.32
C LEU A 308 -22.71 -1.76 4.48
N ALA A 309 -21.42 -1.44 4.32
CA ALA A 309 -20.64 -0.75 5.33
C ALA A 309 -21.24 0.62 5.68
N ALA A 310 -21.58 1.44 4.68
CA ALA A 310 -22.19 2.74 4.84
C ALA A 310 -23.50 2.68 5.65
N THR A 311 -24.33 1.66 5.40
CA THR A 311 -25.57 1.44 6.17
C THR A 311 -25.26 1.11 7.63
N THR A 312 -24.29 0.23 7.88
CA THR A 312 -23.93 -0.22 9.24
C THR A 312 -23.25 0.88 10.06
N GLN A 313 -22.49 1.75 9.41
CA GLN A 313 -21.83 2.91 10.02
C GLN A 313 -22.74 4.14 10.15
N LEU A 314 -24.04 4.02 9.83
CA LEU A 314 -25.02 5.11 9.85
C LEU A 314 -24.63 6.29 8.94
N GLN A 315 -24.02 5.98 7.79
CA GLN A 315 -23.63 6.92 6.74
C GLN A 315 -24.41 6.67 5.44
N PRO A 316 -25.76 6.72 5.43
CA PRO A 316 -26.57 6.36 4.26
C PRO A 316 -26.39 7.26 3.03
N LEU A 317 -25.67 8.39 3.18
CA LEU A 317 -25.36 9.34 2.11
C LEU A 317 -23.92 9.18 1.57
N LYS A 318 -23.16 8.18 2.04
CA LYS A 318 -21.81 7.90 1.51
C LYS A 318 -21.93 7.60 0.01
N ASN A 319 -21.08 8.24 -0.80
CA ASN A 319 -21.00 7.93 -2.22
C ASN A 319 -20.32 6.56 -2.38
N CYS A 320 -21.02 5.62 -3.00
CA CYS A 320 -20.50 4.27 -3.30
C CYS A 320 -20.32 4.05 -4.80
N ASN A 321 -20.32 5.10 -5.61
CA ASN A 321 -19.95 4.99 -7.01
C ASN A 321 -18.45 4.66 -7.13
N GLU A 322 -18.15 3.54 -7.77
CA GLU A 322 -16.80 3.00 -7.85
C GLU A 322 -15.86 3.91 -8.67
N MET A 323 -16.35 4.52 -9.75
CA MET A 323 -15.56 5.44 -10.57
C MET A 323 -15.18 6.72 -9.82
N ASP A 324 -16.09 7.28 -9.00
CA ASP A 324 -15.80 8.44 -8.14
C ASP A 324 -14.81 8.11 -7.03
N SER A 325 -14.92 6.90 -6.44
CA SER A 325 -13.93 6.37 -5.49
C SER A 325 -12.55 6.27 -6.15
N ALA A 326 -12.48 5.70 -7.36
CA ALA A 326 -11.22 5.59 -8.11
C ALA A 326 -10.55 6.95 -8.38
N VAL A 327 -11.31 7.99 -8.76
CA VAL A 327 -10.75 9.35 -8.94
C VAL A 327 -10.18 9.90 -7.64
N SER A 328 -10.87 9.71 -6.52
CA SER A 328 -10.43 10.19 -5.21
C SER A 328 -9.16 9.47 -4.73
N GLN A 329 -9.07 8.17 -5.04
CA GLN A 329 -7.89 7.36 -4.75
C GLN A 329 -6.67 7.78 -5.59
N ALA A 330 -6.86 8.12 -6.87
CA ALA A 330 -5.77 8.63 -7.71
C ALA A 330 -5.20 9.95 -7.14
N ASP A 331 -6.06 10.87 -6.70
CA ASP A 331 -5.63 12.09 -6.00
C ASP A 331 -4.88 11.78 -4.70
N PHE A 332 -5.37 10.83 -3.91
CA PHE A 332 -4.71 10.39 -2.69
C PHE A 332 -3.29 9.87 -2.96
N MET A 333 -3.08 9.12 -4.04
CA MET A 333 -1.76 8.62 -4.44
C MET A 333 -0.78 9.76 -4.76
N HIS A 334 -1.24 10.82 -5.43
CA HIS A 334 -0.43 12.02 -5.65
C HIS A 334 -0.11 12.75 -4.35
N ARG A 335 -1.06 12.84 -3.42
CA ARG A 335 -0.81 13.43 -2.09
C ARG A 335 0.18 12.60 -1.26
N MET A 336 0.18 11.27 -1.39
CA MET A 336 1.19 10.41 -0.77
C MET A 336 2.58 10.69 -1.33
N GLN A 337 2.71 10.85 -2.65
CA GLN A 337 3.97 11.25 -3.28
C GLN A 337 4.49 12.58 -2.70
N ASP A 338 3.63 13.59 -2.58
CA ASP A 338 3.99 14.90 -2.01
C ASP A 338 4.31 14.81 -0.51
N TYR A 339 3.64 13.92 0.22
CA TYR A 339 3.95 13.66 1.63
C TYR A 339 5.34 13.05 1.77
N ILE A 340 5.69 12.02 0.99
CA ILE A 340 7.02 11.43 0.99
C ILE A 340 8.07 12.47 0.58
N ASP A 341 7.76 13.33 -0.40
CA ASP A 341 8.62 14.45 -0.76
C ASP A 341 8.85 15.41 0.40
N ALA A 342 7.83 15.71 1.18
CA ALA A 342 7.96 16.54 2.38
C ALA A 342 8.88 15.89 3.42
N GLN A 343 8.83 14.57 3.58
CA GLN A 343 9.73 13.84 4.49
C GLN A 343 11.18 13.84 4.00
N GLU A 344 11.40 13.86 2.68
CA GLU A 344 12.69 13.64 2.02
C GLU A 344 13.36 14.93 1.51
N GLY A 345 12.97 16.09 2.06
CA GLY A 345 13.64 17.38 1.78
C GLY A 345 13.04 18.18 0.63
N GLY A 346 11.80 17.91 0.24
CA GLY A 346 10.98 18.77 -0.62
C GLY A 346 10.59 18.17 -1.97
N PRO A 347 9.99 18.99 -2.87
CA PRO A 347 9.38 18.50 -4.11
C PRO A 347 10.35 17.70 -4.98
N GLY A 348 9.94 16.52 -5.40
CA GLY A 348 10.73 15.62 -6.26
C GLY A 348 11.90 14.92 -5.57
N LYS A 349 12.08 15.06 -4.24
CA LYS A 349 13.20 14.46 -3.51
C LYS A 349 12.93 13.05 -2.99
N GLY A 350 11.69 12.70 -2.72
CA GLY A 350 11.29 11.38 -2.26
C GLY A 350 11.57 10.22 -3.22
N TRP A 351 11.52 9.01 -2.67
CA TRP A 351 11.80 7.76 -3.37
C TRP A 351 10.61 7.20 -4.15
N TYR A 352 9.40 7.75 -3.99
CA TYR A 352 8.17 7.27 -4.60
C TYR A 352 7.75 8.15 -5.79
N ARG A 353 7.49 7.57 -6.97
CA ARG A 353 7.05 8.34 -8.15
C ARG A 353 5.92 7.66 -8.92
N ILE A 354 4.82 8.37 -9.10
CA ILE A 354 3.77 7.96 -10.05
C ILE A 354 4.29 8.22 -11.46
N VAL A 355 4.15 7.23 -12.34
CA VAL A 355 4.63 7.27 -13.73
C VAL A 355 3.54 6.80 -14.68
N THR A 356 3.57 7.32 -15.90
CA THR A 356 2.53 7.06 -16.92
C THR A 356 3.07 6.47 -18.22
N THR A 357 4.38 6.26 -18.30
CA THR A 357 5.05 5.61 -19.44
C THR A 357 6.19 4.70 -18.96
N PRO A 358 6.56 3.66 -19.74
CA PRO A 358 7.70 2.82 -19.39
C PRO A 358 9.02 3.60 -19.44
N GLN A 359 9.16 4.61 -20.29
CA GLN A 359 10.36 5.46 -20.33
C GLN A 359 10.53 6.27 -19.05
N GLU A 360 9.44 6.86 -18.55
CA GLU A 360 9.44 7.56 -17.27
C GLU A 360 9.75 6.60 -16.11
N ALA A 361 9.17 5.41 -16.12
CA ALA A 361 9.47 4.38 -15.14
C ALA A 361 10.95 3.98 -15.15
N ARG A 362 11.56 3.77 -16.33
CA ARG A 362 12.99 3.48 -16.47
C ARG A 362 13.84 4.60 -15.88
N LYS A 363 13.52 5.86 -16.15
CA LYS A 363 14.23 7.01 -15.57
C LYS A 363 14.14 7.03 -14.05
N VAL A 364 12.94 6.91 -13.51
CA VAL A 364 12.69 6.88 -12.06
C VAL A 364 13.49 5.75 -11.38
N ILE A 365 13.44 4.54 -11.93
CA ILE A 365 14.13 3.38 -11.38
C ILE A 365 15.65 3.57 -11.44
N ASN A 366 16.17 4.11 -12.54
CA ASN A 366 17.59 4.38 -12.68
C ASN A 366 18.10 5.47 -11.73
N ASP A 367 17.25 6.43 -11.36
CA ASP A 367 17.53 7.42 -10.31
C ASP A 367 17.56 6.82 -8.89
N GLY A 368 17.24 5.53 -8.76
CA GLY A 368 17.18 4.79 -7.49
C GLY A 368 15.82 4.83 -6.82
N LYS A 369 14.79 5.34 -7.49
CA LYS A 369 13.43 5.52 -6.94
C LYS A 369 12.52 4.34 -7.34
N MET A 370 11.37 4.25 -6.71
CA MET A 370 10.30 3.33 -7.08
C MET A 370 9.35 4.00 -8.08
N ALA A 371 9.12 3.33 -9.20
CA ALA A 371 8.09 3.69 -10.17
C ALA A 371 6.75 3.07 -9.75
N VAL A 372 5.71 3.89 -9.69
CA VAL A 372 4.35 3.49 -9.34
C VAL A 372 3.43 3.75 -10.52
N VAL A 373 2.77 2.70 -10.98
CA VAL A 373 1.80 2.76 -12.06
C VAL A 373 0.40 2.69 -11.45
N LEU A 374 -0.50 3.53 -11.93
CA LEU A 374 -1.91 3.44 -11.52
C LEU A 374 -2.62 2.38 -12.38
N GLY A 375 -3.19 1.39 -11.72
CA GLY A 375 -4.16 0.45 -12.27
C GLY A 375 -5.56 0.73 -11.74
N ILE A 376 -6.56 -0.05 -12.15
CA ILE A 376 -7.92 0.03 -11.63
C ILE A 376 -8.57 -1.35 -11.59
N GLU A 377 -9.22 -1.65 -10.47
CA GLU A 377 -9.92 -2.90 -10.21
C GLU A 377 -11.26 -2.64 -9.53
N ILE A 378 -12.30 -2.49 -10.35
CA ILE A 378 -13.67 -2.24 -9.91
C ILE A 378 -14.64 -3.09 -10.72
N SER A 379 -15.79 -3.41 -10.14
CA SER A 379 -16.78 -4.28 -10.81
C SER A 379 -17.46 -3.59 -11.99
N HIS A 380 -17.71 -2.29 -11.87
CA HIS A 380 -18.41 -1.46 -12.85
C HIS A 380 -17.46 -0.47 -13.52
N LEU A 381 -16.38 -0.98 -14.12
CA LEU A 381 -15.47 -0.16 -14.91
C LEU A 381 -16.25 0.68 -15.93
N PHE A 382 -15.99 1.99 -15.99
CA PHE A 382 -16.72 2.96 -16.81
C PHE A 382 -18.21 3.17 -16.44
N ASN A 383 -18.61 2.81 -15.22
CA ASN A 383 -20.01 2.70 -14.80
C ASN A 383 -20.83 1.72 -15.66
N CYS A 384 -20.17 0.75 -16.29
CA CYS A 384 -20.80 -0.25 -17.14
C CYS A 384 -21.39 -1.42 -16.35
N ASN A 385 -22.25 -1.14 -15.39
CA ASN A 385 -22.95 -2.18 -14.63
C ASN A 385 -23.99 -2.92 -15.50
N VAL A 386 -24.46 -4.08 -15.04
CA VAL A 386 -25.59 -4.80 -15.66
C VAL A 386 -26.71 -4.98 -14.64
N ARG A 387 -27.97 -4.77 -15.05
CA ARG A 387 -29.15 -5.03 -14.20
C ARG A 387 -30.14 -5.91 -14.93
N TYR A 388 -30.73 -6.84 -14.20
CA TYR A 388 -31.83 -7.69 -14.65
C TYR A 388 -33.12 -7.21 -14.00
N LEU A 389 -34.08 -6.80 -14.82
CA LEU A 389 -35.42 -6.46 -14.35
C LEU A 389 -36.16 -7.73 -13.89
N ALA A 390 -37.27 -7.57 -13.16
CA ALA A 390 -38.05 -8.71 -12.65
C ALA A 390 -38.54 -9.69 -13.74
N ASN A 391 -38.65 -9.23 -14.99
CA ASN A 391 -38.97 -10.07 -16.16
C ASN A 391 -37.73 -10.68 -16.82
N LEU A 392 -36.57 -10.61 -16.18
CA LEU A 392 -35.25 -11.06 -16.64
C LEU A 392 -34.72 -10.33 -17.87
N THR A 393 -35.28 -9.17 -18.24
CA THR A 393 -34.68 -8.30 -19.26
C THR A 393 -33.37 -7.72 -18.73
N GLU A 394 -32.31 -7.91 -19.49
CA GLU A 394 -30.99 -7.33 -19.23
C GLU A 394 -30.96 -5.85 -19.67
N VAL A 395 -30.40 -5.00 -18.82
CA VAL A 395 -30.17 -3.58 -19.06
C VAL A 395 -28.71 -3.27 -18.78
N SER A 396 -28.01 -2.75 -19.79
CA SER A 396 -26.65 -2.21 -19.65
C SER A 396 -26.71 -0.82 -19.05
N GLY A 397 -25.81 -0.53 -18.10
CA GLY A 397 -25.62 0.79 -17.51
C GLY A 397 -24.89 1.78 -18.41
N CYS A 398 -24.33 1.32 -19.53
CA CYS A 398 -23.51 2.15 -20.41
C CYS A 398 -23.67 1.82 -21.91
N THR A 399 -23.14 2.71 -22.73
CA THR A 399 -23.03 2.64 -24.19
C THR A 399 -21.56 2.65 -24.63
N GLU A 400 -21.31 2.42 -25.93
CA GLU A 400 -19.98 2.58 -26.52
C GLU A 400 -19.41 4.00 -26.33
N THR A 401 -20.25 5.03 -26.38
CA THR A 401 -19.83 6.41 -26.14
C THR A 401 -19.39 6.64 -24.69
N ASP A 402 -20.12 6.07 -23.73
CA ASP A 402 -19.73 6.16 -22.31
C ASP A 402 -18.38 5.46 -22.06
N ILE A 403 -18.14 4.32 -22.72
CA ILE A 403 -16.86 3.59 -22.67
C ILE A 403 -15.73 4.48 -23.19
N ASP A 404 -15.89 5.12 -24.35
CA ASP A 404 -14.88 6.02 -24.92
C ASP A 404 -14.56 7.19 -23.97
N GLU A 405 -15.59 7.85 -23.42
CA GLU A 405 -15.42 8.99 -22.53
C GLU A 405 -14.74 8.62 -21.20
N GLN A 406 -15.14 7.51 -20.58
CA GLN A 406 -14.53 7.09 -19.31
C GLN A 406 -13.13 6.48 -19.52
N MET A 407 -12.86 5.87 -20.67
CA MET A 407 -11.51 5.44 -21.04
C MET A 407 -10.56 6.64 -21.13
N ASP A 408 -10.98 7.72 -21.80
CA ASP A 408 -10.21 8.96 -21.87
C ASP A 408 -10.01 9.57 -20.48
N ARG A 409 -11.07 9.63 -19.67
CA ARG A 409 -11.00 10.12 -18.28
C ARG A 409 -9.96 9.37 -17.44
N LEU A 410 -9.98 8.04 -17.44
CA LEU A 410 -9.03 7.24 -16.66
C LEU A 410 -7.61 7.33 -17.22
N TYR A 411 -7.46 7.37 -18.55
CA TYR A 411 -6.16 7.56 -19.17
C TYR A 411 -5.53 8.91 -18.79
N ASP A 412 -6.32 9.99 -18.79
CA ASP A 412 -5.88 11.33 -18.41
C ASP A 412 -5.56 11.44 -16.90
N LEU A 413 -6.22 10.63 -16.07
CA LEU A 413 -5.86 10.46 -14.65
C LEU A 413 -4.56 9.66 -14.44
N GLY A 414 -3.98 9.09 -15.50
CA GLY A 414 -2.73 8.34 -15.44
C GLY A 414 -2.89 6.83 -15.26
N VAL A 415 -4.11 6.28 -15.33
CA VAL A 415 -4.34 4.83 -15.28
C VAL A 415 -3.77 4.16 -16.53
N ARG A 416 -3.04 3.05 -16.35
CA ARG A 416 -2.36 2.31 -17.44
C ARG A 416 -2.59 0.80 -17.41
N GLN A 417 -3.17 0.26 -16.34
CA GLN A 417 -3.58 -1.14 -16.20
C GLN A 417 -5.05 -1.22 -15.78
N MET A 418 -5.82 -2.14 -16.35
CA MET A 418 -7.26 -2.25 -16.09
C MET A 418 -7.69 -3.70 -15.91
N PHE A 419 -8.41 -3.95 -14.82
CA PHE A 419 -9.32 -5.08 -14.66
C PHE A 419 -10.66 -4.74 -15.32
N PRO A 420 -11.01 -5.38 -16.44
CA PRO A 420 -12.25 -5.08 -17.16
C PRO A 420 -13.50 -5.54 -16.40
N ILE A 421 -13.35 -6.61 -15.62
CA ILE A 421 -14.39 -7.20 -14.78
C ILE A 421 -13.70 -7.60 -13.47
N HIS A 422 -14.37 -7.38 -12.35
CA HIS A 422 -13.91 -7.77 -11.03
C HIS A 422 -14.88 -8.80 -10.40
N GLU A 423 -15.34 -8.60 -9.16
CA GLU A 423 -16.10 -9.59 -8.39
C GLU A 423 -17.50 -9.92 -8.92
N PHE A 424 -18.10 -9.05 -9.75
CA PHE A 424 -19.48 -9.21 -10.25
C PHE A 424 -19.58 -9.13 -11.78
N ASP A 425 -20.65 -9.74 -12.32
CA ASP A 425 -21.02 -9.58 -13.73
C ASP A 425 -21.25 -8.11 -14.06
N ASN A 426 -20.78 -7.68 -15.23
CA ASN A 426 -21.01 -6.33 -15.70
C ASN A 426 -21.45 -6.32 -17.18
N ALA A 427 -21.57 -5.14 -17.79
CA ALA A 427 -22.04 -5.04 -19.17
C ALA A 427 -21.07 -5.66 -20.19
N PHE A 428 -19.79 -5.89 -19.85
CA PHE A 428 -18.79 -6.48 -20.74
C PHE A 428 -18.86 -7.99 -20.79
N GLY A 429 -19.26 -8.65 -19.70
CA GLY A 429 -19.30 -10.10 -19.63
C GLY A 429 -19.43 -10.63 -18.21
N GLY A 430 -19.02 -11.88 -18.03
CA GLY A 430 -19.08 -12.57 -16.75
C GLY A 430 -17.78 -12.52 -15.97
N ASN A 431 -17.90 -12.47 -14.65
CA ASN A 431 -16.74 -12.65 -13.77
C ASN A 431 -16.42 -14.14 -13.56
N GLY A 432 -15.17 -14.41 -13.20
CA GLY A 432 -14.68 -15.70 -12.76
C GLY A 432 -15.16 -16.00 -11.35
N ILE A 433 -15.72 -17.20 -11.15
CA ILE A 433 -16.22 -17.63 -9.85
C ILE A 433 -15.09 -18.27 -9.05
N PHE A 434 -14.79 -17.73 -7.87
CA PHE A 434 -13.87 -18.32 -6.90
C PHE A 434 -14.44 -18.41 -5.46
N ASN A 435 -15.64 -17.84 -5.23
CA ASN A 435 -16.45 -18.05 -4.02
C ASN A 435 -17.92 -18.22 -4.40
N GLY A 436 -18.45 -19.44 -4.27
CA GLY A 436 -19.78 -19.81 -4.78
C GLY A 436 -20.97 -19.39 -3.90
N LEU A 437 -20.73 -18.78 -2.73
CA LEU A 437 -21.79 -18.32 -1.82
C LEU A 437 -21.80 -16.80 -1.70
N ILE A 438 -20.75 -16.21 -1.14
CA ILE A 438 -20.71 -14.79 -0.75
C ILE A 438 -20.77 -13.91 -1.99
N LEU A 439 -19.91 -14.16 -2.97
CA LEU A 439 -19.89 -13.36 -4.20
C LEU A 439 -21.14 -13.59 -5.06
N ASN A 440 -21.79 -14.76 -4.98
CA ASN A 440 -23.04 -15.00 -5.70
C ASN A 440 -24.21 -14.19 -5.12
N ILE A 441 -24.26 -14.06 -3.79
CA ILE A 441 -25.20 -13.15 -3.11
C ILE A 441 -24.89 -11.71 -3.50
N GLY A 442 -23.61 -11.32 -3.50
CA GLY A 442 -23.16 -10.01 -3.96
C GLY A 442 -23.61 -9.72 -5.39
N ASN A 443 -23.40 -10.67 -6.31
CA ASN A 443 -23.85 -10.55 -7.70
C ASN A 443 -25.37 -10.43 -7.81
N PHE A 444 -26.15 -11.11 -6.97
CA PHE A 444 -27.60 -10.90 -6.96
C PHE A 444 -27.98 -9.51 -6.46
N ALA A 445 -27.36 -9.03 -5.38
CA ALA A 445 -27.59 -7.68 -4.87
C ALA A 445 -27.18 -6.61 -5.90
N ASP A 446 -26.13 -6.88 -6.66
CA ASP A 446 -25.61 -5.98 -7.67
C ASP A 446 -26.34 -6.04 -9.01
N THR A 447 -26.74 -7.22 -9.48
CA THR A 447 -27.30 -7.35 -10.83
C THR A 447 -28.79 -7.64 -10.83
N GLY A 448 -29.36 -8.04 -9.69
CA GLY A 448 -30.71 -8.58 -9.58
C GLY A 448 -30.81 -10.05 -10.00
N LYS A 449 -29.69 -10.75 -10.22
CA LYS A 449 -29.65 -12.12 -10.71
C LYS A 449 -28.48 -12.91 -10.10
N PHE A 450 -28.74 -14.14 -9.69
CA PHE A 450 -27.67 -15.10 -9.35
C PHE A 450 -26.98 -15.59 -10.61
N TRP A 451 -25.72 -16.02 -10.52
CA TRP A 451 -25.02 -16.53 -11.69
C TRP A 451 -25.73 -17.74 -12.29
N GLY A 452 -25.93 -17.69 -13.60
CA GLY A 452 -26.09 -18.91 -14.38
C GLY A 452 -24.73 -19.57 -14.50
N THR A 453 -24.65 -20.89 -14.36
CA THR A 453 -23.37 -21.60 -14.33
C THR A 453 -23.36 -22.83 -15.23
N TYR A 454 -22.15 -23.29 -15.57
CA TYR A 454 -21.89 -24.58 -16.22
C TYR A 454 -20.78 -25.31 -15.47
N ASP A 455 -20.71 -26.64 -15.59
CA ASP A 455 -19.59 -27.40 -15.01
C ASP A 455 -18.28 -26.95 -15.68
N CYS A 456 -17.30 -26.51 -14.90
CA CYS A 456 -16.01 -26.14 -15.44
C CYS A 456 -15.39 -27.32 -16.21
N PRO A 457 -14.67 -27.07 -17.32
CA PRO A 457 -14.03 -28.14 -18.07
C PRO A 457 -13.01 -28.89 -17.21
N GLU A 458 -12.92 -30.20 -17.39
CA GLU A 458 -11.81 -30.99 -16.87
C GLU A 458 -10.58 -30.72 -17.75
N ASP A 459 -9.65 -29.90 -17.25
CA ASP A 459 -8.45 -29.43 -17.95
C ASP A 459 -7.23 -29.43 -17.01
N ASP A 460 -6.04 -29.27 -17.55
CA ASP A 460 -4.82 -28.99 -16.78
C ASP A 460 -4.75 -27.49 -16.48
N TYR A 461 -4.75 -27.14 -15.19
CA TYR A 461 -4.87 -25.75 -14.74
C TYR A 461 -3.56 -25.25 -14.12
N LEU A 462 -3.13 -24.06 -14.57
CA LEU A 462 -2.18 -23.27 -13.80
C LEU A 462 -2.86 -22.78 -12.51
N TYR A 463 -4.07 -22.25 -12.64
CA TYR A 463 -4.96 -21.85 -11.55
C TYR A 463 -6.32 -22.49 -11.73
N GLY A 464 -6.82 -23.17 -10.70
CA GLY A 464 -8.11 -23.86 -10.75
C GLY A 464 -9.26 -22.91 -11.06
N ALA A 465 -10.24 -23.38 -11.84
CA ALA A 465 -11.39 -22.59 -12.26
C ALA A 465 -12.66 -22.95 -11.51
N GLY A 466 -13.48 -21.94 -11.26
CA GLY A 466 -14.81 -22.09 -10.66
C GLY A 466 -14.82 -22.34 -9.17
N ALA A 467 -16.04 -22.41 -8.62
CA ALA A 467 -16.28 -22.80 -7.24
C ALA A 467 -17.44 -23.79 -7.16
N ILE A 468 -17.55 -24.50 -6.04
CA ILE A 468 -18.77 -25.22 -5.71
C ILE A 468 -19.84 -24.18 -5.37
N MET A 469 -20.95 -24.20 -6.12
CA MET A 469 -22.04 -23.25 -5.87
C MET A 469 -22.91 -23.74 -4.72
N SER A 470 -23.19 -22.82 -3.80
CA SER A 470 -24.08 -23.09 -2.69
C SER A 470 -25.51 -22.74 -3.07
N THR A 471 -26.39 -23.73 -3.09
CA THR A 471 -27.82 -23.48 -2.91
C THR A 471 -27.98 -23.04 -1.46
N VAL A 472 -28.44 -21.82 -1.19
CA VAL A 472 -28.62 -21.31 0.20
C VAL A 472 -29.54 -22.29 0.94
N PRO A 473 -29.03 -23.15 1.84
CA PRO A 473 -29.85 -24.15 2.52
C PRO A 473 -30.39 -23.53 3.80
N GLY A 474 -31.70 -23.39 3.90
CA GLY A 474 -32.34 -22.99 5.16
C GLY A 474 -33.42 -21.93 4.97
N LEU A 475 -34.69 -22.36 4.96
CA LEU A 475 -35.82 -21.47 5.22
C LEU A 475 -36.04 -21.36 6.75
N GLY A 476 -34.99 -21.00 7.51
CA GLY A 476 -34.95 -21.04 8.99
C GLY A 476 -34.60 -19.71 9.69
N ASN A 477 -34.56 -19.71 11.03
CA ASN A 477 -34.30 -18.55 11.92
C ASN A 477 -32.80 -18.34 12.24
N ASP A 478 -31.87 -18.69 11.35
CA ASP A 478 -30.44 -18.40 11.59
C ASP A 478 -30.07 -16.96 11.18
N PRO A 479 -29.03 -16.36 11.80
CA PRO A 479 -28.67 -14.96 11.56
C PRO A 479 -28.32 -14.63 10.11
N LEU A 480 -27.71 -15.57 9.38
CA LEU A 480 -27.33 -15.36 7.98
C LEU A 480 -28.58 -15.35 7.09
N THR A 481 -29.49 -16.30 7.26
CA THR A 481 -30.77 -16.31 6.54
C THR A 481 -31.62 -15.06 6.85
N ALA A 482 -31.66 -14.62 8.12
CA ALA A 482 -32.38 -13.40 8.49
C ALA A 482 -31.79 -12.12 7.85
N LEU A 483 -30.47 -12.07 7.68
CA LEU A 483 -29.77 -11.00 6.97
C LEU A 483 -30.02 -11.04 5.46
N LEU A 484 -30.07 -12.24 4.87
CA LEU A 484 -30.15 -12.43 3.43
C LEU A 484 -31.58 -12.33 2.87
N LEU A 485 -32.61 -12.77 3.60
CA LEU A 485 -34.00 -12.78 3.11
C LEU A 485 -34.49 -11.42 2.57
N PRO A 486 -34.23 -10.27 3.23
CA PRO A 486 -34.58 -8.96 2.68
C PRO A 486 -33.79 -8.60 1.42
N ILE A 487 -32.51 -8.98 1.35
CA ILE A 487 -31.63 -8.72 0.19
C ILE A 487 -32.10 -9.53 -1.03
N LEU A 488 -32.51 -10.77 -0.80
CA LEU A 488 -32.86 -11.72 -1.84
C LEU A 488 -34.28 -11.55 -2.40
N ASN A 489 -35.15 -10.74 -1.77
CA ASN A 489 -36.57 -10.63 -2.11
C ASN A 489 -37.27 -12.01 -2.27
N GLY A 490 -36.82 -13.01 -1.51
CA GLY A 490 -37.31 -14.39 -1.57
C GLY A 490 -36.80 -15.24 -2.74
N ALA A 491 -35.89 -14.74 -3.57
CA ALA A 491 -35.23 -15.52 -4.61
C ALA A 491 -34.14 -16.43 -4.02
N VAL A 492 -34.13 -17.70 -4.40
CA VAL A 492 -33.08 -18.65 -4.02
C VAL A 492 -32.55 -19.36 -5.26
N PRO A 493 -31.22 -19.46 -5.45
CA PRO A 493 -30.67 -20.17 -6.59
C PRO A 493 -30.69 -21.67 -6.32
N LEU A 494 -30.91 -22.47 -7.37
CA LEU A 494 -30.79 -23.92 -7.30
C LEU A 494 -29.63 -24.37 -8.18
N TYR A 495 -28.60 -24.91 -7.54
CA TYR A 495 -27.45 -25.52 -8.21
C TYR A 495 -27.45 -27.02 -7.94
N SER A 496 -27.58 -27.82 -8.99
CA SER A 496 -27.70 -29.28 -8.91
C SER A 496 -26.38 -30.03 -9.13
N SER A 497 -25.31 -29.33 -9.53
CA SER A 497 -23.99 -29.92 -9.76
C SER A 497 -23.17 -29.99 -8.48
N SER A 498 -22.43 -31.07 -8.30
CA SER A 498 -21.41 -31.20 -7.26
C SER A 498 -20.00 -30.92 -7.78
N LYS A 499 -19.85 -30.53 -9.05
CA LYS A 499 -18.57 -30.15 -9.64
C LYS A 499 -18.31 -28.66 -9.44
N LEU A 500 -17.06 -28.24 -9.62
CA LEU A 500 -16.72 -26.82 -9.72
C LEU A 500 -17.46 -26.23 -10.91
N GLN A 501 -18.11 -25.09 -10.70
CA GLN A 501 -18.93 -24.44 -11.70
C GLN A 501 -18.35 -23.09 -12.09
N CYS A 502 -18.38 -22.82 -13.39
CA CYS A 502 -17.90 -21.62 -14.05
C CYS A 502 -19.10 -20.77 -14.45
N ASN A 503 -18.90 -19.45 -14.55
CA ASN A 503 -19.97 -18.52 -14.90
C ASN A 503 -20.39 -18.71 -16.36
N SER A 504 -21.69 -18.78 -16.65
CA SER A 504 -22.19 -18.96 -18.02
C SER A 504 -22.25 -17.68 -18.85
N ARG A 505 -22.02 -16.50 -18.25
CA ARG A 505 -21.99 -15.23 -18.96
C ARG A 505 -20.66 -15.06 -19.69
N SER A 506 -20.71 -15.09 -21.02
CA SER A 506 -19.56 -14.85 -21.89
C SER A 506 -19.36 -13.36 -22.19
N MET A 507 -18.32 -13.03 -22.96
CA MET A 507 -18.11 -11.68 -23.49
C MET A 507 -19.35 -11.22 -24.29
N THR A 508 -19.79 -9.98 -24.04
CA THR A 508 -20.87 -9.32 -24.77
C THR A 508 -20.31 -8.50 -25.94
N ASN A 509 -21.18 -7.95 -26.80
CA ASN A 509 -20.77 -7.01 -27.84
C ASN A 509 -20.11 -5.74 -27.26
N LEU A 510 -20.63 -5.23 -26.13
CA LEU A 510 -20.01 -4.10 -25.43
C LEU A 510 -18.66 -4.48 -24.83
N GLY A 511 -18.51 -5.71 -24.34
CA GLY A 511 -17.22 -6.22 -23.88
C GLY A 511 -16.20 -6.30 -25.01
N GLU A 512 -16.56 -6.90 -26.13
CA GLU A 512 -15.68 -6.95 -27.32
C GLU A 512 -15.26 -5.54 -27.77
N TYR A 513 -16.19 -4.58 -27.76
CA TYR A 513 -15.90 -3.18 -28.04
C TYR A 513 -14.92 -2.58 -27.02
N ALA A 514 -15.17 -2.75 -25.71
CA ALA A 514 -14.33 -2.25 -24.64
C ALA A 514 -12.90 -2.80 -24.72
N PHE A 515 -12.73 -4.10 -24.97
CA PHE A 515 -11.40 -4.71 -25.13
C PHE A 515 -10.66 -4.17 -26.34
N LYS A 516 -11.33 -4.01 -27.48
CA LYS A 516 -10.72 -3.37 -28.65
C LYS A 516 -10.30 -1.93 -28.35
N LYS A 517 -11.13 -1.17 -27.63
CA LYS A 517 -10.79 0.19 -27.19
C LYS A 517 -9.62 0.23 -26.23
N MET A 518 -9.54 -0.69 -25.27
CA MET A 518 -8.38 -0.82 -24.39
C MET A 518 -7.09 -1.08 -25.20
N MET A 519 -7.14 -1.97 -26.19
CA MET A 519 -6.00 -2.24 -27.07
C MET A 519 -5.64 -1.02 -27.94
N GLU A 520 -6.63 -0.32 -28.51
CA GLU A 520 -6.44 0.93 -29.28
C GLU A 520 -5.80 2.03 -28.43
N LYS A 521 -6.21 2.14 -27.15
CA LYS A 521 -5.65 3.06 -26.15
C LYS A 521 -4.37 2.56 -25.48
N LYS A 522 -3.88 1.39 -25.89
CA LYS A 522 -2.60 0.81 -25.43
C LYS A 522 -2.56 0.50 -23.93
N MET A 523 -3.72 0.20 -23.36
CA MET A 523 -3.89 -0.18 -21.95
C MET A 523 -3.32 -1.56 -21.68
N ILE A 524 -2.73 -1.78 -20.51
CA ILE A 524 -2.43 -3.12 -20.01
C ILE A 524 -3.75 -3.76 -19.56
N ILE A 525 -4.07 -4.93 -20.12
CA ILE A 525 -5.35 -5.60 -19.90
C ILE A 525 -5.14 -6.84 -19.04
N GLU A 526 -5.87 -6.90 -17.94
CA GLU A 526 -5.89 -8.03 -17.00
C GLU A 526 -6.85 -9.12 -17.46
N VAL A 527 -6.41 -10.37 -17.33
CA VAL A 527 -7.25 -11.56 -17.56
C VAL A 527 -7.75 -12.18 -16.27
N ASP A 528 -7.20 -11.75 -15.13
CA ASP A 528 -7.68 -12.16 -13.81
C ASP A 528 -9.10 -11.63 -13.60
N HIS A 529 -9.90 -12.36 -12.82
CA HIS A 529 -11.35 -12.17 -12.62
C HIS A 529 -12.25 -12.32 -13.85
N LEU A 530 -11.74 -12.49 -15.06
CA LEU A 530 -12.59 -12.84 -16.20
C LEU A 530 -13.12 -14.28 -16.08
N GLU A 531 -14.32 -14.52 -16.61
CA GLU A 531 -14.81 -15.88 -16.80
C GLU A 531 -13.87 -16.72 -17.70
N LEU A 532 -13.75 -18.02 -17.42
CA LEU A 532 -12.76 -18.90 -18.05
C LEU A 532 -12.83 -18.94 -19.59
N LYS A 533 -14.02 -19.03 -20.21
CA LYS A 533 -14.19 -18.99 -21.67
C LYS A 533 -13.98 -17.58 -22.22
N MET A 534 -14.39 -16.56 -21.48
CA MET A 534 -14.16 -15.16 -21.83
C MET A 534 -12.66 -14.84 -21.94
N LYS A 535 -11.80 -15.46 -21.11
CA LYS A 535 -10.34 -15.38 -21.28
C LYS A 535 -9.88 -15.89 -22.65
N ASN A 536 -10.48 -16.96 -23.19
CA ASN A 536 -10.18 -17.43 -24.55
C ASN A 536 -10.61 -16.41 -25.61
N GLN A 537 -11.79 -15.81 -25.47
CA GLN A 537 -12.28 -14.79 -26.40
C GLN A 537 -11.35 -13.57 -26.41
N LEU A 538 -10.86 -13.13 -25.25
CA LEU A 538 -9.90 -12.04 -25.15
C LEU A 538 -8.53 -12.40 -25.75
N LEU A 539 -8.04 -13.63 -25.49
CA LEU A 539 -6.81 -14.14 -26.11
C LEU A 539 -6.94 -14.17 -27.64
N ASP A 540 -8.08 -14.59 -28.18
CA ASP A 540 -8.34 -14.58 -29.62
C ASP A 540 -8.30 -13.14 -30.20
N LEU A 541 -8.90 -12.16 -29.50
CA LEU A 541 -8.83 -10.75 -29.89
C LEU A 541 -7.39 -10.21 -29.86
N ALA A 542 -6.61 -10.59 -28.86
CA ALA A 542 -5.22 -10.18 -28.70
C ALA A 542 -4.31 -10.79 -29.78
N GLU A 543 -4.51 -12.07 -30.11
CA GLU A 543 -3.78 -12.79 -31.16
C GLU A 543 -4.12 -12.32 -32.58
N ALA A 544 -5.32 -11.75 -32.77
CA ALA A 544 -5.71 -11.13 -34.03
C ALA A 544 -4.98 -9.82 -34.34
N GLN A 545 -4.32 -9.21 -33.34
CA GLN A 545 -3.50 -8.00 -33.53
C GLN A 545 -2.16 -8.35 -34.20
N THR A 546 -1.57 -7.39 -34.93
CA THR A 546 -0.22 -7.52 -35.51
C THR A 546 0.66 -6.33 -35.09
N PRO A 547 1.66 -6.50 -34.21
CA PRO A 547 2.04 -7.74 -33.49
C PRO A 547 0.93 -8.22 -32.52
N VAL A 548 1.05 -9.40 -31.90
CA VAL A 548 0.08 -9.90 -30.89
C VAL A 548 0.01 -8.96 -29.68
N TYR A 549 -1.19 -8.76 -29.09
CA TYR A 549 -1.38 -7.90 -27.91
C TYR A 549 -0.98 -8.64 -26.63
N PRO A 550 -0.07 -8.11 -25.79
CA PRO A 550 0.27 -8.76 -24.54
C PRO A 550 -0.87 -8.59 -23.53
N LEU A 551 -1.22 -9.68 -22.84
CA LEU A 551 -2.18 -9.69 -21.74
C LEU A 551 -1.48 -10.07 -20.45
N VAL A 552 -2.03 -9.69 -19.30
CA VAL A 552 -1.41 -9.99 -18.00
C VAL A 552 -2.36 -10.70 -17.06
N SER A 553 -1.79 -11.54 -16.20
CA SER A 553 -2.39 -12.07 -14.98
C SER A 553 -1.46 -11.65 -13.84
N THR A 554 -1.91 -10.74 -12.99
CA THR A 554 -1.04 -10.07 -12.02
C THR A 554 -1.25 -10.53 -10.57
N HIS A 555 -2.36 -11.19 -10.25
CA HIS A 555 -2.63 -11.65 -8.89
C HIS A 555 -3.45 -12.93 -8.85
N GLY A 556 -2.82 -14.05 -9.23
CA GLY A 556 -3.29 -15.37 -8.81
C GLY A 556 -4.36 -16.01 -9.69
N GLY A 557 -4.67 -15.44 -10.86
CA GLY A 557 -5.48 -16.14 -11.85
C GLY A 557 -6.94 -16.30 -11.45
N HIS A 558 -7.51 -15.37 -10.65
CA HIS A 558 -8.91 -15.41 -10.20
C HIS A 558 -9.86 -15.75 -11.36
N GLY A 559 -10.77 -16.71 -11.12
CA GLY A 559 -11.61 -17.31 -12.16
C GLY A 559 -11.00 -18.51 -12.92
N GLY A 560 -9.72 -18.80 -12.67
CA GLY A 560 -8.95 -19.90 -13.25
C GLY A 560 -8.17 -19.53 -14.50
N ILE A 561 -7.04 -20.22 -14.73
CA ILE A 561 -6.21 -20.12 -15.94
C ILE A 561 -5.76 -21.53 -16.30
N SER A 562 -6.16 -22.04 -17.47
CA SER A 562 -5.66 -23.33 -17.95
C SER A 562 -4.20 -23.23 -18.38
N MET A 563 -3.46 -24.35 -18.39
CA MET A 563 -2.08 -24.37 -18.87
C MET A 563 -1.96 -23.93 -20.33
N THR A 564 -2.99 -24.20 -21.14
CA THR A 564 -3.08 -23.70 -22.53
C THR A 564 -3.20 -22.18 -22.56
N GLN A 565 -4.07 -21.59 -21.73
CA GLN A 565 -4.20 -20.14 -21.62
C GLN A 565 -2.89 -19.50 -21.14
N ALA A 566 -2.24 -20.09 -20.14
CA ALA A 566 -0.96 -19.61 -19.63
C ALA A 566 0.13 -19.58 -20.73
N GLN A 567 0.22 -20.65 -21.52
CA GLN A 567 1.13 -20.70 -22.68
C GLN A 567 0.85 -19.61 -23.70
N ARG A 568 -0.43 -19.36 -24.02
CA ARG A 568 -0.84 -18.30 -24.97
C ARG A 568 -0.45 -16.91 -24.46
N ILE A 569 -0.70 -16.62 -23.17
CA ILE A 569 -0.31 -15.36 -22.53
C ILE A 569 1.20 -15.11 -22.68
N LEU A 570 2.03 -16.10 -22.28
CA LEU A 570 3.49 -15.96 -22.34
C LEU A 570 4.01 -15.90 -23.79
N ALA A 571 3.43 -16.67 -24.71
CA ALA A 571 3.79 -16.65 -26.13
C ALA A 571 3.45 -15.32 -26.82
N GLY A 572 2.38 -14.65 -26.38
CA GLY A 572 1.98 -13.31 -26.83
C GLY A 572 2.81 -12.16 -26.26
N GLY A 573 3.78 -12.46 -25.38
CA GLY A 573 4.60 -11.45 -24.69
C GLY A 573 3.90 -10.82 -23.50
N GLY A 574 2.88 -11.48 -22.97
CA GLY A 574 2.24 -11.16 -21.70
C GLY A 574 3.07 -11.59 -20.48
N LEU A 575 2.45 -11.48 -19.29
CA LEU A 575 3.05 -11.87 -18.02
C LEU A 575 2.05 -12.66 -17.17
N ILE A 576 2.57 -13.57 -16.35
CA ILE A 576 1.82 -14.26 -15.31
C ILE A 576 2.62 -14.15 -14.02
N TYR A 577 2.25 -13.20 -13.18
CA TYR A 577 2.83 -13.04 -11.85
C TYR A 577 1.84 -13.58 -10.82
N PRO A 578 2.28 -14.45 -9.90
CA PRO A 578 1.39 -15.07 -8.95
C PRO A 578 0.92 -14.08 -7.90
N TYR A 579 -0.19 -14.44 -7.27
CA TYR A 579 -0.52 -13.92 -5.95
C TYR A 579 0.67 -14.04 -5.01
N LYS A 580 0.90 -13.04 -4.15
CA LYS A 580 2.05 -13.07 -3.24
C LYS A 580 1.88 -14.18 -2.20
N GLY A 581 2.61 -15.27 -2.43
CA GLY A 581 2.85 -16.31 -1.43
C GLY A 581 4.05 -16.01 -0.54
N ASN A 582 4.46 -17.05 0.19
CA ASN A 582 5.76 -17.11 0.84
C ASN A 582 6.85 -17.61 -0.12
N GLY A 583 8.12 -17.65 0.31
CA GLY A 583 9.24 -18.04 -0.55
C GLY A 583 9.06 -19.41 -1.24
N ARG A 584 8.43 -20.39 -0.58
CA ARG A 584 8.17 -21.73 -1.17
C ARG A 584 7.20 -21.67 -2.32
N GLN A 585 6.09 -20.97 -2.13
CA GLN A 585 5.04 -20.83 -3.15
C GLN A 585 5.57 -20.05 -4.36
N HIS A 586 6.46 -19.07 -4.14
CA HIS A 586 7.12 -18.36 -5.24
C HIS A 586 8.02 -19.31 -6.07
N VAL A 587 8.83 -20.13 -5.42
CA VAL A 587 9.69 -21.12 -6.11
C VAL A 587 8.86 -22.24 -6.76
N GLU A 588 7.75 -22.64 -6.16
CA GLU A 588 6.80 -23.57 -6.79
C GLU A 588 6.26 -23.00 -8.10
N MET A 589 5.79 -21.75 -8.07
CA MET A 589 5.29 -21.09 -9.28
C MET A 589 6.38 -20.93 -10.35
N LEU A 590 7.60 -20.55 -9.95
CA LEU A 590 8.75 -20.51 -10.85
C LEU A 590 8.94 -21.84 -11.60
N ASN A 591 8.89 -22.96 -10.88
CA ASN A 591 9.03 -24.29 -11.46
C ASN A 591 7.86 -24.69 -12.37
N ARG A 592 6.65 -24.16 -12.13
CA ARG A 592 5.48 -24.40 -12.99
C ARG A 592 5.49 -23.58 -14.27
N LEU A 593 5.98 -22.33 -14.23
CA LEU A 593 6.02 -21.44 -15.39
C LEU A 593 7.25 -21.63 -16.27
N LYS A 594 8.41 -21.99 -15.68
CA LYS A 594 9.67 -22.18 -16.41
C LYS A 594 9.55 -23.14 -17.62
N PRO A 595 8.83 -24.28 -17.56
CA PRO A 595 8.66 -25.16 -18.72
C PRO A 595 7.86 -24.57 -19.88
N ILE A 596 7.02 -23.58 -19.61
CA ILE A 596 6.13 -22.94 -20.61
C ILE A 596 6.53 -21.52 -20.96
N LYS A 597 7.70 -21.06 -20.47
CA LYS A 597 8.23 -19.74 -20.78
C LYS A 597 8.39 -19.54 -22.29
N SER A 598 8.23 -18.30 -22.75
CA SER A 598 8.60 -17.93 -24.11
C SER A 598 10.12 -17.80 -24.25
N ASP A 599 10.68 -18.30 -25.35
CA ASP A 599 12.09 -18.06 -25.69
C ASP A 599 12.31 -16.70 -26.37
N LYS A 600 11.24 -15.97 -26.69
CA LYS A 600 11.31 -14.65 -27.35
C LYS A 600 11.45 -13.48 -26.38
N TYR A 601 11.02 -13.66 -25.13
CA TYR A 601 10.88 -12.58 -24.15
C TYR A 601 11.65 -12.92 -22.88
N LEU A 602 12.03 -11.88 -22.13
CA LEU A 602 12.66 -12.05 -20.83
C LEU A 602 11.72 -12.83 -19.91
N PHE A 603 12.23 -13.95 -19.38
CA PHE A 603 11.52 -14.67 -18.34
C PHE A 603 11.81 -14.02 -16.99
N ALA A 604 10.73 -13.64 -16.30
CA ALA A 604 10.77 -13.02 -14.99
C ALA A 604 9.53 -13.45 -14.20
N LEU A 605 9.61 -13.35 -12.87
CA LEU A 605 8.54 -13.73 -11.97
C LEU A 605 8.45 -12.71 -10.83
N GLY A 606 7.57 -11.72 -10.98
CA GLY A 606 7.22 -10.84 -9.88
C GLY A 606 6.13 -11.47 -9.02
N TYR A 607 5.33 -10.64 -8.39
CA TYR A 607 4.11 -11.07 -7.69
C TYR A 607 3.08 -9.94 -7.71
N GLY A 608 1.84 -10.25 -7.38
CA GLY A 608 0.81 -9.29 -7.00
C GLY A 608 0.37 -9.56 -5.57
N ALA A 609 0.59 -8.62 -4.65
CA ALA A 609 0.34 -8.86 -3.23
C ALA A 609 -1.11 -8.68 -2.80
N ASP A 610 -1.86 -7.84 -3.52
CA ASP A 610 -3.27 -7.55 -3.22
C ASP A 610 -3.46 -7.13 -1.74
N THR A 611 -2.40 -6.54 -1.18
CA THR A 611 -2.41 -6.01 0.17
C THR A 611 -3.36 -4.81 0.21
N ASN A 612 -4.20 -4.75 1.26
CA ASN A 612 -5.35 -3.86 1.44
C ASN A 612 -6.55 -4.08 0.48
N GLY A 613 -6.50 -5.05 -0.45
CA GLY A 613 -7.62 -5.36 -1.37
C GLY A 613 -8.62 -6.40 -0.86
N MET A 614 -8.59 -6.72 0.44
CA MET A 614 -9.30 -7.87 1.04
C MET A 614 -8.78 -9.24 0.57
N GLY A 615 -7.55 -9.23 0.08
CA GLY A 615 -6.81 -10.36 -0.39
C GLY A 615 -6.03 -11.13 0.69
N SER A 616 -6.04 -12.47 0.65
CA SER A 616 -5.37 -13.29 1.67
C SER A 616 -3.85 -13.09 1.69
N GLN A 617 -3.26 -12.70 2.81
CA GLN A 617 -1.81 -12.54 2.90
C GLN A 617 -1.11 -13.85 3.30
N ALA A 618 0.12 -14.03 2.85
CA ALA A 618 0.85 -15.30 3.01
C ALA A 618 1.10 -15.66 4.49
N ASN A 619 0.75 -16.89 4.88
CA ASN A 619 1.16 -17.49 6.14
C ASN A 619 2.68 -17.81 6.15
N PRO A 620 3.28 -18.03 7.34
CA PRO A 620 4.66 -18.53 7.42
C PRO A 620 4.92 -19.77 6.56
N ARG A 621 6.19 -19.97 6.16
CA ARG A 621 6.61 -21.15 5.37
C ARG A 621 6.42 -22.50 6.07
N GLY A 622 6.19 -22.50 7.37
CA GLY A 622 6.05 -23.69 8.21
C GLY A 622 7.30 -23.97 9.04
N SER A 623 7.12 -24.65 10.18
CA SER A 623 8.17 -24.92 11.18
C SER A 623 9.33 -25.79 10.70
N GLU A 624 9.13 -26.51 9.60
CA GLU A 624 10.11 -27.38 8.96
C GLU A 624 10.98 -26.67 7.92
N ALA A 625 10.64 -25.41 7.59
CA ALA A 625 11.46 -24.59 6.70
C ALA A 625 12.75 -24.13 7.40
N VAL A 626 13.81 -23.94 6.62
CA VAL A 626 14.99 -23.22 7.12
C VAL A 626 14.56 -21.78 7.40
N PRO A 627 14.63 -21.28 8.64
CA PRO A 627 14.07 -19.99 8.99
C PRO A 627 14.91 -18.84 8.44
N VAL A 628 14.27 -17.69 8.19
CA VAL A 628 14.97 -16.42 8.04
C VAL A 628 15.68 -16.11 9.35
N SER A 629 16.97 -15.80 9.30
CA SER A 629 17.79 -15.47 10.47
C SER A 629 18.17 -13.99 10.44
N TYR A 630 17.94 -13.29 11.55
CA TYR A 630 18.21 -11.85 11.66
C TYR A 630 19.55 -11.54 12.35
N PRO A 631 20.26 -10.49 11.92
CA PRO A 631 20.04 -9.76 10.68
C PRO A 631 20.45 -10.59 9.44
N PHE A 632 19.81 -10.32 8.30
CA PHE A 632 20.25 -10.83 7.00
C PHE A 632 20.74 -9.68 6.10
N THR A 633 21.55 -10.00 5.10
CA THR A 633 22.14 -9.02 4.18
C THR A 633 21.79 -9.36 2.74
N LEU A 634 21.15 -8.43 2.05
CA LEU A 634 20.85 -8.54 0.62
C LEU A 634 22.00 -7.96 -0.22
N PHE A 635 22.02 -8.32 -1.50
CA PHE A 635 23.04 -7.93 -2.49
C PHE A 635 24.47 -8.38 -2.15
N GLN A 636 24.61 -9.47 -1.39
CA GLN A 636 25.90 -10.05 -1.02
C GLN A 636 25.85 -11.58 -1.05
N GLY A 637 26.93 -12.20 -1.53
CA GLY A 637 27.08 -13.67 -1.57
C GLY A 637 26.88 -14.24 -2.97
N SER A 638 27.09 -15.56 -3.10
CA SER A 638 27.11 -16.26 -4.39
C SER A 638 25.75 -16.39 -5.07
N ASP A 639 24.66 -16.23 -4.32
CA ASP A 639 23.29 -16.30 -4.85
C ASP A 639 22.92 -15.03 -5.62
N TRP A 640 23.60 -13.92 -5.39
CA TRP A 640 23.36 -12.67 -6.10
C TRP A 640 24.11 -12.65 -7.43
N GLY A 641 23.38 -12.46 -8.52
CA GLY A 641 23.95 -12.42 -9.86
C GLY A 641 24.90 -11.23 -10.11
N PRO A 642 25.71 -11.28 -11.18
CA PRO A 642 26.71 -10.26 -11.50
C PRO A 642 26.11 -8.87 -11.74
N GLN A 643 24.82 -8.77 -12.03
CA GLN A 643 24.10 -7.50 -12.16
C GLN A 643 24.07 -6.69 -10.85
N PHE A 644 24.28 -7.34 -9.70
CA PHE A 644 24.38 -6.71 -8.37
C PHE A 644 25.83 -6.46 -7.91
N ALA A 645 26.84 -6.76 -8.72
CA ALA A 645 28.25 -6.66 -8.30
C ALA A 645 28.71 -5.24 -7.91
N LYS A 646 27.98 -4.20 -8.33
CA LYS A 646 28.21 -2.79 -7.98
C LYS A 646 27.24 -2.25 -6.93
N VAL A 647 26.30 -3.08 -6.47
CA VAL A 647 25.33 -2.70 -5.44
C VAL A 647 25.97 -2.91 -4.08
N ALA A 648 25.92 -1.88 -3.24
CA ALA A 648 26.35 -1.99 -1.86
C ALA A 648 25.38 -2.91 -1.09
N PRO A 649 25.88 -3.78 -0.20
CA PRO A 649 25.01 -4.60 0.63
C PRO A 649 24.11 -3.75 1.53
N VAL A 650 22.89 -4.23 1.76
CA VAL A 650 21.94 -3.63 2.71
C VAL A 650 21.59 -4.70 3.74
N THR A 651 21.75 -4.37 5.01
CA THR A 651 21.45 -5.27 6.14
C THR A 651 20.07 -4.94 6.70
N PHE A 652 19.29 -5.98 6.95
CA PHE A 652 17.93 -5.91 7.48
C PHE A 652 17.89 -6.62 8.83
N ASP A 653 17.60 -5.84 9.86
CA ASP A 653 17.25 -6.36 11.17
C ASP A 653 15.78 -6.85 11.15
N GLU A 654 15.40 -7.60 12.19
CA GLU A 654 13.99 -7.94 12.43
C GLU A 654 13.14 -6.66 12.44
N GLN A 655 11.99 -6.71 11.80
CA GLN A 655 11.16 -5.51 11.70
C GLN A 655 10.54 -5.20 13.05
N VAL A 656 10.69 -3.96 13.51
CA VAL A 656 10.08 -3.47 14.75
C VAL A 656 9.27 -2.22 14.44
N SER A 657 7.96 -2.30 14.67
CA SER A 657 7.06 -1.15 14.59
C SER A 657 6.56 -0.81 16.00
N GLY A 658 7.03 0.30 16.55
CA GLY A 658 6.70 0.71 17.90
C GLY A 658 7.26 -0.28 18.93
N GLU A 659 6.38 -0.97 19.64
CA GLU A 659 6.72 -1.94 20.68
C GLU A 659 6.69 -3.40 20.19
N ARG A 660 6.18 -3.66 18.98
CA ARG A 660 6.04 -5.01 18.42
C ARG A 660 7.15 -5.32 17.41
N ALA A 661 7.77 -6.48 17.58
CA ALA A 661 8.64 -7.10 16.59
C ALA A 661 7.82 -8.05 15.71
N PHE A 662 8.16 -8.11 14.42
CA PHE A 662 7.50 -8.94 13.42
C PHE A 662 8.53 -9.90 12.80
N ASP A 663 8.41 -11.18 13.14
CA ASP A 663 9.20 -12.28 12.58
C ASP A 663 8.39 -12.96 11.47
N ILE A 664 8.87 -12.91 10.21
CA ILE A 664 8.17 -13.55 9.07
C ILE A 664 7.97 -15.06 9.30
N ASN A 665 8.85 -15.71 10.05
CA ASN A 665 8.77 -17.15 10.33
C ASN A 665 7.59 -17.50 11.25
N ALA A 666 7.09 -16.54 12.04
CA ALA A 666 5.98 -16.73 12.96
C ALA A 666 4.70 -16.03 12.47
N GLU A 667 4.85 -14.82 11.91
CA GLU A 667 3.75 -13.92 11.56
C GLU A 667 3.32 -14.04 10.09
N GLY A 668 4.21 -14.57 9.24
CA GLY A 668 4.03 -14.53 7.80
C GLY A 668 4.04 -13.09 7.30
N MET A 669 3.23 -12.79 6.30
CA MET A 669 3.13 -11.46 5.71
C MET A 669 2.16 -10.56 6.51
N ALA A 670 2.54 -10.17 7.72
CA ALA A 670 1.71 -9.34 8.59
C ALA A 670 1.49 -7.92 8.06
N HIS A 671 2.54 -7.30 7.51
CA HIS A 671 2.49 -6.00 6.86
C HIS A 671 3.56 -5.91 5.77
N TYR A 672 3.46 -4.93 4.89
CA TYR A 672 4.26 -4.81 3.68
C TYR A 672 5.78 -4.70 3.92
N GLY A 673 6.18 -4.37 5.15
CA GLY A 673 7.57 -4.24 5.55
C GLY A 673 8.31 -5.56 5.44
N LEU A 674 7.61 -6.69 5.62
CA LEU A 674 8.16 -8.04 5.56
C LEU A 674 8.44 -8.54 4.13
N VAL A 675 8.24 -7.70 3.10
CA VAL A 675 8.68 -8.03 1.73
C VAL A 675 10.19 -8.26 1.66
N ALA A 676 11.02 -7.52 2.43
CA ALA A 676 12.47 -7.78 2.40
C ALA A 676 12.80 -9.18 2.95
N ASP A 677 12.05 -9.64 3.93
CA ASP A 677 12.20 -10.96 4.55
C ASP A 677 11.73 -12.03 3.58
N PHE A 678 10.65 -11.78 2.84
CA PHE A 678 10.22 -12.63 1.72
C PHE A 678 11.32 -12.77 0.64
N VAL A 679 12.07 -11.71 0.32
CA VAL A 679 13.23 -11.83 -0.60
C VAL A 679 14.26 -12.82 -0.04
N GLU A 680 14.53 -12.76 1.26
CA GLU A 680 15.42 -13.71 1.91
C GLU A 680 14.84 -15.14 1.91
N GLU A 681 13.52 -15.30 2.08
CA GLU A 681 12.86 -16.60 1.89
C GLU A 681 13.05 -17.14 0.47
N VAL A 682 12.88 -16.30 -0.56
CA VAL A 682 13.09 -16.67 -1.96
C VAL A 682 14.53 -17.11 -2.20
N ARG A 683 15.51 -16.43 -1.61
CA ARG A 683 16.92 -16.84 -1.66
C ARG A 683 17.14 -18.19 -0.98
N ILE A 684 16.60 -18.39 0.22
CA ILE A 684 16.74 -19.65 0.98
C ILE A 684 16.13 -20.83 0.20
N GLU A 685 14.97 -20.63 -0.40
CA GLU A 685 14.21 -21.70 -1.08
C GLU A 685 14.73 -22.01 -2.49
N GLY A 686 15.14 -20.99 -3.25
CA GLY A 686 15.47 -21.14 -4.68
C GLY A 686 16.82 -20.59 -5.12
N GLY A 687 17.61 -20.02 -4.20
CA GLY A 687 18.94 -19.47 -4.47
C GLY A 687 18.95 -18.45 -5.60
N ARG A 688 20.04 -18.47 -6.37
CA ARG A 688 20.24 -17.54 -7.48
C ARG A 688 19.16 -17.58 -8.54
N GLU A 689 18.64 -18.76 -8.90
CA GLU A 689 17.65 -18.86 -9.98
C GLU A 689 16.36 -18.13 -9.61
N ALA A 690 15.90 -18.29 -8.37
CA ALA A 690 14.70 -17.62 -7.89
C ALA A 690 14.91 -16.12 -7.68
N LEU A 691 16.08 -15.71 -7.17
CA LEU A 691 16.45 -14.29 -7.09
C LEU A 691 16.54 -13.64 -8.48
N ASP A 692 17.17 -14.28 -9.45
CA ASP A 692 17.27 -13.74 -10.82
C ASP A 692 15.87 -13.61 -11.46
N ALA A 693 14.97 -14.59 -11.25
CA ALA A 693 13.59 -14.51 -11.73
C ALA A 693 12.82 -13.34 -11.08
N LEU A 694 12.92 -13.19 -9.76
CA LEU A 694 12.30 -12.11 -9.00
C LEU A 694 12.84 -10.74 -9.41
N TYR A 695 14.16 -10.56 -9.44
CA TYR A 695 14.78 -9.27 -9.74
C TYR A 695 14.83 -8.90 -11.23
N ASN A 696 14.40 -9.79 -12.12
CA ASN A 696 14.10 -9.45 -13.51
C ASN A 696 12.66 -8.93 -13.68
N SER A 697 11.80 -9.02 -12.67
CA SER A 697 10.36 -8.78 -12.82
C SER A 697 9.97 -7.34 -13.12
N ALA A 698 10.72 -6.35 -12.63
CA ALA A 698 10.50 -4.95 -13.01
C ALA A 698 10.83 -4.73 -14.50
N GLU A 699 11.96 -5.28 -14.98
CA GLU A 699 12.30 -5.22 -16.40
C GLU A 699 11.29 -5.99 -17.26
N GLY A 700 10.84 -7.18 -16.81
CA GLY A 700 9.82 -7.97 -17.47
C GLY A 700 8.50 -7.21 -17.64
N TYR A 701 8.05 -6.51 -16.59
CA TYR A 701 6.89 -5.63 -16.63
C TYR A 701 7.07 -4.48 -17.60
N LEU A 702 8.20 -3.77 -17.57
CA LEU A 702 8.47 -2.64 -18.46
C LEU A 702 8.51 -3.06 -19.93
N GLN A 703 9.16 -4.18 -20.25
CA GLN A 703 9.17 -4.69 -21.62
C GLN A 703 7.77 -5.12 -22.09
N MET A 704 6.94 -5.66 -21.20
CA MET A 704 5.53 -5.96 -21.51
C MET A 704 4.74 -4.69 -21.80
N TRP A 705 4.89 -3.67 -20.95
CA TRP A 705 4.25 -2.39 -21.15
C TRP A 705 4.69 -1.72 -22.45
N GLU A 706 5.98 -1.76 -22.78
CA GLU A 706 6.49 -1.27 -24.08
C GLU A 706 5.85 -1.98 -25.27
N ARG A 707 5.49 -3.27 -25.16
CA ARG A 707 4.80 -4.03 -26.21
C ARG A 707 3.33 -3.63 -26.38
N THR A 708 2.69 -3.05 -25.36
CA THR A 708 1.37 -2.41 -25.55
C THR A 708 1.51 -1.13 -26.37
N LEU A 709 2.66 -0.43 -26.26
CA LEU A 709 2.90 0.85 -26.93
C LEU A 709 3.44 0.73 -28.37
N ASN A 710 4.35 -0.21 -28.60
CA ASN A 710 5.12 -0.37 -29.84
C ASN A 710 4.36 -1.27 -30.84
N ARG A 711 3.38 -0.69 -31.53
CA ARG A 711 2.44 -1.42 -32.39
C ARG A 711 2.10 -0.61 -33.63
#